data_AF-A0A7V9F6L2-F1
#
_entry.id   AF-A0A7V9F6L2-F1
#
_cell.length_a   1.000
_cell.length_b   1.000
_cell.length_c   1.000
_cell.angle_alpha   90.00
_cell.angle_beta   90.00
_cell.angle_gamma   90.00
#
_symmetry.space_group_name_H-M   'P 1'
#
loop_
_entity.id
_entity.type
_entity.pdbx_description
1 polymer ?
#
loop_
_entity_poly.entity_id
_entity_poly.type
_entity_poly.pdbx_seq_one_letter_code
_entity_poly.pdbx_strand_id
1 'polypeptide(L)'
;MSVAAPEKAPAQPPTGSPPERRALPKWLLLLGVIGIWVAIWLITKGNDTLTLAGPERTDIHNWLNDRRDGLIAGRETNPVMQVTGLFADWLSGAVEWLQSLISAPDLPRPVPQIGWLGVVALAAWGAYAIATWRIALLVAVAFLSFGLLGYWAVAMDTLIITFLAVAITLVIGLPLAVLMGVNKVATTLITPVLDLLQTMPTFVYLAPLALFFGLGPSTAVVCTLLYALPPVIRIAAVGIRSVSSTTLEATDSIGQTRWQRLNKVQLPMAKRTIIVGINQSIMAALSMVTIAAFIDGPGLGKPVIEALQSLQVGRAFVAGLCIVIMAIMLDRTVTAASEQSERLVRGGGRDVAKHRITLGILGVVALALLYVSRSYFWAAEFPNDLNFGPGLAAQVDSATDRVTSTLDGATEALKDQVTYLLLNPMQDLLANSPWWLAAAAILAISSLLGGSVAAASTAICLAGIYLMDVWHNAMITLTMTLVATLLVMLLAVVFGVWMARSKRADGIIRPVLDAGQTLPPFVYLIPVLGLFGPTRFTAIMAAVVYAAPPAIKLVADGVKQVSPTTVEAATAAGSNAWQIISKVQLPMARSSLVLAANQGLLYVLSMVVIGGLVGGGALGYDVVFGFSRGEMFGKGLAAAFAIVLLGIMLDRITVRAATKSMDFNTKHTRSLLRRPVSI
;
A
#
# COMPACT_ATOMS: atom_id res chain seq x y z
N MET A 1 52.55 21.35 -66.37
CA MET A 1 51.55 21.14 -65.30
C MET A 1 51.87 19.83 -64.59
N SER A 2 52.35 19.89 -63.34
CA SER A 2 52.29 18.83 -62.33
C SER A 2 53.00 19.34 -61.07
N VAL A 3 52.22 19.84 -60.11
CA VAL A 3 52.70 20.29 -58.79
C VAL A 3 52.84 19.06 -57.90
N ALA A 4 54.05 18.81 -57.39
CA ALA A 4 54.33 17.79 -56.39
C ALA A 4 53.92 18.29 -54.99
N ALA A 5 53.21 17.48 -54.23
CA ALA A 5 52.76 17.75 -52.86
C ALA A 5 53.89 17.55 -51.83
N PRO A 6 53.89 18.25 -50.68
CA PRO A 6 54.94 18.13 -49.67
C PRO A 6 54.74 16.93 -48.74
N GLU A 7 55.86 16.36 -48.31
CA GLU A 7 56.02 15.21 -47.42
C GLU A 7 55.63 15.56 -45.96
N LYS A 8 54.84 14.70 -45.31
CA LYS A 8 54.41 14.89 -43.91
C LYS A 8 55.52 14.47 -42.93
N ALA A 9 55.79 15.34 -41.95
CA ALA A 9 56.72 15.10 -40.85
C ALA A 9 56.30 13.91 -39.94
N PRO A 10 57.26 13.19 -39.32
CA PRO A 10 56.98 12.03 -38.46
C PRO A 10 56.32 12.42 -37.13
N ALA A 11 55.35 11.60 -36.71
CA ALA A 11 54.58 11.80 -35.50
C ALA A 11 55.42 11.57 -34.22
N GLN A 12 55.30 12.47 -33.24
CA GLN A 12 55.91 12.33 -31.92
C GLN A 12 55.28 11.16 -31.13
N PRO A 13 56.06 10.44 -30.31
CA PRO A 13 55.55 9.36 -29.48
C PRO A 13 54.57 9.90 -28.42
N PRO A 14 53.51 9.14 -28.08
CA PRO A 14 52.49 9.61 -27.15
C PRO A 14 53.10 9.84 -25.76
N THR A 15 52.99 11.07 -25.27
CA THR A 15 53.30 11.43 -23.90
C THR A 15 52.39 10.62 -22.97
N GLY A 16 52.99 9.95 -21.97
CA GLY A 16 52.28 9.13 -21.01
C GLY A 16 51.14 9.91 -20.37
N SER A 17 49.93 9.33 -20.40
CA SER A 17 48.77 9.86 -19.70
C SER A 17 49.12 10.12 -18.22
N PRO A 18 48.80 11.29 -17.65
CA PRO A 18 49.06 11.56 -16.24
C PRO A 18 48.39 10.49 -15.37
N PRO A 19 49.00 10.10 -14.23
CA PRO A 19 48.44 9.08 -13.37
C PRO A 19 47.02 9.50 -12.97
N GLU A 20 46.01 8.70 -13.35
CA GLU A 20 44.65 8.87 -12.85
C GLU A 20 44.72 8.83 -11.33
N ARG A 21 44.51 9.98 -10.67
CA ARG A 21 44.33 10.06 -9.22
C ARG A 21 43.21 9.09 -8.89
N ARG A 22 43.54 7.98 -8.21
CA ARG A 22 42.56 6.99 -7.75
C ARG A 22 41.55 7.72 -6.87
N ALA A 23 40.39 8.04 -7.42
CA ALA A 23 39.29 8.63 -6.68
C ALA A 23 38.96 7.69 -5.52
N LEU A 24 38.87 8.25 -4.31
CA LEU A 24 38.54 7.47 -3.12
C LEU A 24 37.24 6.69 -3.36
N PRO A 25 37.17 5.40 -2.98
CA PRO A 25 35.96 4.62 -3.13
C PRO A 25 34.85 5.24 -2.27
N LYS A 26 33.65 5.35 -2.85
CA LYS A 26 32.52 6.09 -2.25
C LYS A 26 32.12 5.62 -0.85
N TRP A 27 32.34 4.35 -0.52
CA TRP A 27 32.05 3.82 0.82
C TRP A 27 32.97 4.45 1.89
N LEU A 28 34.23 4.76 1.55
CA LEU A 28 35.13 5.51 2.45
C LEU A 28 34.65 6.95 2.65
N LEU A 29 34.13 7.59 1.60
CA LEU A 29 33.56 8.93 1.71
C LEU A 29 32.31 8.94 2.59
N LEU A 30 31.44 7.93 2.46
CA LEU A 30 30.26 7.78 3.33
C LEU A 30 30.67 7.57 4.80
N LEU A 31 31.65 6.71 5.05
CA LEU A 31 32.20 6.53 6.40
C LEU A 31 32.85 7.82 6.94
N GLY A 32 33.50 8.60 6.08
CA GLY A 32 34.05 9.90 6.44
C GLY A 32 32.95 10.89 6.86
N VAL A 33 31.86 10.99 6.10
CA VAL A 33 30.71 11.84 6.46
C VAL A 33 30.08 11.39 7.78
N ILE A 34 29.86 10.08 7.97
CA ILE A 34 29.30 9.54 9.21
C ILE A 34 30.27 9.79 10.39
N GLY A 35 31.57 9.60 10.20
CA GLY A 35 32.58 9.83 11.23
C GLY A 35 32.64 11.30 11.66
N ILE A 36 32.59 12.23 10.70
CA ILE A 36 32.52 13.67 10.98
C ILE A 36 31.22 14.02 11.71
N TRP A 37 30.09 13.46 11.27
CA TRP A 37 28.80 13.69 11.91
C TRP A 37 28.82 13.21 13.37
N VAL A 38 29.28 11.99 13.63
CA VAL A 38 29.40 11.45 15.00
C VAL A 38 30.35 12.29 15.85
N ALA A 39 31.50 12.73 15.31
CA ALA A 39 32.46 13.56 16.06
C ALA A 39 31.87 14.91 16.49
N ILE A 40 31.15 15.60 15.60
CA ILE A 40 30.49 16.87 15.92
C ILE A 40 29.30 16.63 16.86
N TRP A 41 28.52 15.56 16.62
CA TRP A 41 27.39 15.18 17.45
C TRP A 41 27.79 14.91 18.91
N LEU A 42 28.91 14.22 19.16
CA LEU A 42 29.39 13.96 20.52
C LEU A 42 29.59 15.23 21.35
N ILE A 43 29.93 16.35 20.70
CA ILE A 43 30.16 17.65 21.34
C ILE A 43 28.87 18.48 21.43
N THR A 44 27.92 18.25 20.53
CA THR A 44 26.73 19.09 20.34
C THR A 44 25.41 18.41 20.71
N LYS A 45 25.46 17.17 21.21
CA LYS A 45 24.28 16.35 21.55
C LYS A 45 23.33 17.12 22.47
N GLY A 46 22.06 17.18 22.08
CA GLY A 46 20.99 17.81 22.86
C GLY A 46 20.80 19.30 22.62
N ASN A 47 21.68 19.96 21.87
CA ASN A 47 21.53 21.37 21.49
C ASN A 47 20.84 21.50 20.12
N ASP A 48 20.04 22.55 19.94
CA ASP A 48 19.32 22.88 18.68
C ASP A 48 18.59 21.68 18.03
N THR A 49 18.01 20.80 18.84
CA THR A 49 17.32 19.58 18.38
C THR A 49 15.92 19.85 17.85
N LEU A 50 15.37 21.05 18.09
CA LEU A 50 14.01 21.47 17.76
C LEU A 50 12.94 20.50 18.34
N THR A 51 13.16 20.06 19.58
CA THR A 51 12.18 19.26 20.32
C THR A 51 10.96 20.10 20.64
N LEU A 52 9.79 19.59 20.28
CA LEU A 52 8.50 20.13 20.71
C LEU A 52 7.81 19.12 21.62
N ALA A 53 7.30 19.58 22.75
CA ALA A 53 6.50 18.72 23.61
C ALA A 53 5.20 18.30 22.89
N GLY A 54 4.59 17.20 23.37
CA GLY A 54 3.37 16.63 22.77
C GLY A 54 2.26 17.65 22.47
N PRO A 55 1.81 18.47 23.46
CA PRO A 55 0.75 19.44 23.26
C PRO A 55 1.22 20.79 22.69
N GLU A 56 2.53 21.04 22.63
CA GLU A 56 3.05 22.31 22.12
C GLU A 56 2.78 22.47 20.63
N ARG A 57 2.51 23.72 20.23
CA ARG A 57 2.17 24.15 18.88
C ARG A 57 2.99 25.39 18.54
N THR A 58 3.40 25.51 17.30
CA THR A 58 4.09 26.70 16.79
C THR A 58 3.15 27.59 15.99
N ASP A 59 3.66 28.74 15.52
CA ASP A 59 2.91 29.69 14.71
C ASP A 59 2.38 29.08 13.43
N ILE A 60 3.13 28.17 12.78
CA ILE A 60 2.63 27.46 11.58
C ILE A 60 1.49 26.51 11.92
N HIS A 61 1.53 25.84 13.08
CA HIS A 61 0.44 24.95 13.50
C HIS A 61 -0.83 25.74 13.81
N ASN A 62 -0.69 26.90 14.47
CA ASN A 62 -1.80 27.79 14.74
C ASN A 62 -2.34 28.41 13.45
N TRP A 63 -1.48 28.84 12.53
CA TRP A 63 -1.88 29.33 11.21
C TRP A 63 -2.69 28.30 10.41
N LEU A 64 -2.29 27.02 10.45
CA LEU A 64 -3.04 25.93 9.82
C LEU A 64 -4.41 25.70 10.49
N ASN A 65 -4.48 25.80 11.83
CA ASN A 65 -5.74 25.74 12.56
C ASN A 65 -6.65 26.91 12.19
N ASP A 66 -6.16 28.14 12.22
CA ASP A 66 -6.91 29.35 11.87
C ASP A 66 -7.42 29.26 10.42
N ARG A 67 -6.60 28.73 9.50
CA ARG A 67 -7.01 28.55 8.11
C ARG A 67 -8.12 27.52 7.97
N ARG A 68 -8.06 26.42 8.72
CA ARG A 68 -9.13 25.42 8.80
C ARG A 68 -10.39 26.05 9.39
N ASP A 69 -10.28 26.79 10.49
CA ASP A 69 -11.41 27.39 11.18
C ASP A 69 -12.09 28.45 10.30
N GLY A 70 -11.32 29.22 9.53
CA GLY A 70 -11.86 30.09 8.50
C GLY A 70 -12.60 29.35 7.37
N LEU A 71 -12.15 28.15 6.98
CA LEU A 71 -12.88 27.31 6.01
C LEU A 71 -14.18 26.74 6.59
N ILE A 72 -14.14 26.31 7.86
CA ILE A 72 -15.31 25.77 8.56
C ILE A 72 -16.34 26.89 8.79
N ALA A 73 -15.91 28.06 9.25
CA ALA A 73 -16.78 29.22 9.43
C ALA A 73 -17.37 29.72 8.10
N GLY A 74 -16.58 29.63 7.03
CA GLY A 74 -17.02 29.93 5.67
C GLY A 74 -17.81 28.81 4.99
N ARG A 75 -18.23 27.75 5.68
CA ARG A 75 -18.88 26.58 5.05
C ARG A 75 -20.12 26.96 4.24
N GLU A 76 -20.88 27.95 4.68
CA GLU A 76 -22.08 28.44 4.00
C GLU A 76 -21.81 29.53 2.96
N THR A 77 -20.61 30.12 2.90
CA THR A 77 -20.30 31.23 1.98
C THR A 77 -19.24 30.87 0.94
N ASN A 78 -18.38 29.91 1.23
CA ASN A 78 -17.31 29.44 0.37
C ASN A 78 -17.86 28.47 -0.68
N PRO A 79 -17.78 28.77 -1.99
CA PRO A 79 -18.33 27.92 -3.04
C PRO A 79 -17.77 26.49 -3.05
N VAL A 80 -16.49 26.32 -2.70
CA VAL A 80 -15.85 25.00 -2.66
C VAL A 80 -16.42 24.17 -1.50
N MET A 81 -16.62 24.79 -0.33
CA MET A 81 -17.21 24.12 0.83
C MET A 81 -18.68 23.77 0.58
N GLN A 82 -19.43 24.62 -0.10
CA GLN A 82 -20.82 24.32 -0.49
C GLN A 82 -20.89 23.14 -1.46
N VAL A 83 -20.08 23.14 -2.53
CA VAL A 83 -20.08 22.05 -3.52
C VAL A 83 -19.67 20.72 -2.88
N THR A 84 -18.63 20.73 -2.04
CA THR A 84 -18.19 19.53 -1.32
C THR A 84 -19.21 19.07 -0.28
N GLY A 85 -19.87 19.99 0.42
CA GLY A 85 -20.97 19.72 1.34
C GLY A 85 -22.17 19.08 0.65
N LEU A 86 -22.65 19.65 -0.47
CA LEU A 86 -23.77 19.09 -1.24
C LEU A 86 -23.47 17.66 -1.73
N PHE A 87 -22.24 17.43 -2.18
CA PHE A 87 -21.82 16.09 -2.58
C PHE A 87 -21.72 15.14 -1.38
N ALA A 88 -21.23 15.63 -0.23
CA ALA A 88 -21.18 14.85 1.00
C ALA A 88 -22.57 14.46 1.50
N ASP A 89 -23.53 15.40 1.50
CA ASP A 89 -24.92 15.14 1.90
C ASP A 89 -25.59 14.13 0.96
N TRP A 90 -25.33 14.25 -0.35
CA TRP A 90 -25.80 13.26 -1.32
C TRP A 90 -25.23 11.86 -1.06
N LEU A 91 -23.93 11.77 -0.75
CA LEU A 91 -23.28 10.50 -0.41
C LEU A 91 -23.83 9.91 0.89
N SER A 92 -23.94 10.72 1.95
CA SER A 92 -24.48 10.29 3.24
C SER A 92 -25.92 9.83 3.08
N GLY A 93 -26.76 10.58 2.37
CA GLY A 93 -28.14 10.17 2.08
C GLY A 93 -28.22 8.88 1.26
N ALA A 94 -27.31 8.67 0.30
CA ALA A 94 -27.23 7.41 -0.43
C ALA A 94 -26.81 6.23 0.47
N VAL A 95 -25.88 6.44 1.41
CA VAL A 95 -25.50 5.42 2.39
C VAL A 95 -26.66 5.14 3.35
N GLU A 96 -27.27 6.16 3.94
CA GLU A 96 -28.42 6.02 4.85
C GLU A 96 -29.60 5.30 4.19
N TRP A 97 -29.89 5.63 2.93
CA TRP A 97 -30.89 4.93 2.15
C TRP A 97 -30.54 3.45 1.95
N LEU A 98 -29.28 3.12 1.63
CA LEU A 98 -28.85 1.73 1.53
C LEU A 98 -28.85 1.02 2.90
N GLN A 99 -28.53 1.73 3.98
CA GLN A 99 -28.56 1.19 5.34
C GLN A 99 -29.99 0.85 5.76
N SER A 100 -30.96 1.75 5.53
CA SER A 100 -32.37 1.47 5.82
C SER A 100 -32.91 0.27 5.02
N LEU A 101 -32.29 -0.02 3.87
CA LEU A 101 -32.60 -1.23 3.10
C LEU A 101 -32.10 -2.51 3.75
N ILE A 102 -30.87 -2.58 4.28
CA ILE A 102 -30.25 -3.88 4.63
C ILE A 102 -29.56 -3.98 6.01
N SER A 103 -29.25 -2.87 6.69
CA SER A 103 -28.45 -2.88 7.93
C SER A 103 -29.06 -2.11 9.11
N ALA A 104 -29.78 -1.02 8.85
CA ALA A 104 -30.35 -0.13 9.86
C ALA A 104 -31.89 -0.19 9.89
N PRO A 105 -32.52 0.07 11.05
CA PRO A 105 -33.98 0.19 11.14
C PRO A 105 -34.56 1.31 10.26
N ASP A 106 -35.73 1.08 9.66
CA ASP A 106 -36.45 2.06 8.84
C ASP A 106 -37.82 2.38 9.46
N LEU A 107 -37.86 3.40 10.33
CA LEU A 107 -39.04 3.72 11.14
C LEU A 107 -40.27 4.02 10.26
N PRO A 108 -41.46 3.46 10.60
CA PRO A 108 -41.85 2.87 11.88
C PRO A 108 -41.45 1.39 12.08
N ARG A 109 -40.79 0.76 11.10
CA ARG A 109 -40.34 -0.63 11.21
C ARG A 109 -39.04 -0.69 12.04
N PRO A 110 -38.96 -1.49 13.11
CA PRO A 110 -37.76 -1.55 13.98
C PRO A 110 -36.59 -2.34 13.38
N VAL A 111 -36.70 -2.79 12.13
CA VAL A 111 -35.73 -3.62 11.41
C VAL A 111 -35.60 -3.10 9.97
N PRO A 112 -34.48 -3.39 9.26
CA PRO A 112 -34.30 -2.97 7.88
C PRO A 112 -35.39 -3.48 6.93
N GLN A 113 -35.56 -2.80 5.79
CA GLN A 113 -36.57 -3.17 4.78
C GLN A 113 -36.38 -4.59 4.25
N ILE A 114 -35.14 -4.99 4.04
CA ILE A 114 -34.70 -6.31 3.64
C ILE A 114 -33.90 -6.87 4.80
N GLY A 115 -34.47 -7.83 5.51
CA GLY A 115 -33.75 -8.47 6.60
C GLY A 115 -32.79 -9.54 6.14
N TRP A 116 -32.13 -10.18 7.10
CA TRP A 116 -30.97 -11.04 6.82
C TRP A 116 -31.28 -12.17 5.83
N LEU A 117 -32.43 -12.82 5.96
CA LEU A 117 -32.81 -13.94 5.10
C LEU A 117 -33.03 -13.49 3.66
N GLY A 118 -33.64 -12.31 3.48
CA GLY A 118 -33.83 -11.69 2.17
C GLY A 118 -32.49 -11.29 1.54
N VAL A 119 -31.58 -10.70 2.31
CA VAL A 119 -30.25 -10.31 1.84
C VAL A 119 -29.46 -11.55 1.39
N VAL A 120 -29.40 -12.61 2.21
CA VAL A 120 -28.71 -13.87 1.86
C VAL A 120 -29.27 -14.45 0.56
N ALA A 121 -30.60 -14.48 0.43
CA ALA A 121 -31.27 -15.05 -0.73
C ALA A 121 -30.98 -14.25 -2.02
N LEU A 122 -31.09 -12.92 -1.95
CA LEU A 122 -30.81 -12.03 -3.07
C LEU A 122 -29.33 -12.05 -3.48
N ALA A 123 -28.41 -12.04 -2.50
CA ALA A 123 -26.98 -12.10 -2.75
C ALA A 123 -26.57 -13.44 -3.39
N ALA A 124 -27.07 -14.57 -2.87
CA ALA A 124 -26.81 -15.90 -3.42
C ALA A 124 -27.40 -16.05 -4.83
N TRP A 125 -28.62 -15.53 -5.06
CA TRP A 125 -29.24 -15.52 -6.38
C TRP A 125 -28.44 -14.66 -7.38
N GLY A 126 -28.04 -13.44 -6.98
CA GLY A 126 -27.22 -12.55 -7.81
C GLY A 126 -25.86 -13.18 -8.15
N ALA A 127 -25.22 -13.82 -7.19
CA ALA A 127 -23.97 -14.56 -7.40
C ALA A 127 -24.14 -15.74 -8.37
N TYR A 128 -25.26 -16.46 -8.30
CA TYR A 128 -25.58 -17.51 -9.26
C TYR A 128 -25.78 -16.95 -10.68
N ALA A 129 -26.41 -15.77 -10.80
CA ALA A 129 -26.71 -15.12 -12.08
C ALA A 129 -25.44 -14.75 -12.85
N ILE A 130 -24.40 -14.28 -12.16
CA ILE A 130 -23.15 -13.81 -12.79
C ILE A 130 -22.05 -14.87 -12.82
N ALA A 131 -22.11 -15.89 -11.97
CA ALA A 131 -21.02 -16.85 -11.79
C ALA A 131 -21.49 -18.32 -11.81
N THR A 132 -21.36 -19.03 -10.69
CA THR A 132 -21.62 -20.47 -10.58
C THR A 132 -22.30 -20.82 -9.27
N TRP A 133 -22.95 -21.99 -9.19
CA TRP A 133 -23.55 -22.49 -7.94
C TRP A 133 -22.57 -22.55 -6.77
N ARG A 134 -21.30 -22.89 -7.02
CA ARG A 134 -20.26 -22.91 -5.98
C ARG A 134 -20.02 -21.53 -5.37
N ILE A 135 -20.10 -20.49 -6.20
CA ILE A 135 -19.97 -19.10 -5.78
C ILE A 135 -21.23 -18.64 -5.05
N ALA A 136 -22.42 -19.02 -5.53
CA ALA A 136 -23.67 -18.75 -4.82
C ALA A 136 -23.68 -19.34 -3.40
N LEU A 137 -23.21 -20.58 -3.26
CA LEU A 137 -23.04 -21.24 -1.95
C LEU A 137 -22.00 -20.51 -1.09
N LEU A 138 -20.85 -20.16 -1.68
CA LEU A 138 -19.81 -19.41 -0.97
C LEU A 138 -20.34 -18.07 -0.45
N VAL A 139 -21.13 -17.34 -1.25
CA VAL A 139 -21.75 -16.08 -0.86
C VAL A 139 -22.76 -16.31 0.26
N ALA A 140 -23.64 -17.31 0.13
CA ALA A 140 -24.60 -17.64 1.20
C ALA A 140 -23.89 -17.95 2.53
N VAL A 141 -22.85 -18.78 2.50
CA VAL A 141 -22.04 -19.15 3.68
C VAL A 141 -21.32 -17.93 4.26
N ALA A 142 -20.77 -17.05 3.41
CA ALA A 142 -20.10 -15.83 3.86
C ALA A 142 -21.06 -14.89 4.58
N PHE A 143 -22.24 -14.61 4.02
CA PHE A 143 -23.24 -13.78 4.70
C PHE A 143 -23.72 -14.40 6.01
N LEU A 144 -24.03 -15.70 6.03
CA LEU A 144 -24.39 -16.40 7.26
C LEU A 144 -23.28 -16.29 8.32
N SER A 145 -22.01 -16.41 7.93
CA SER A 145 -20.89 -16.29 8.85
C SER A 145 -20.81 -14.93 9.53
N PHE A 146 -21.17 -13.82 8.86
CA PHE A 146 -21.18 -12.50 9.49
C PHE A 146 -22.18 -12.43 10.64
N GLY A 147 -23.36 -13.04 10.46
CA GLY A 147 -24.36 -13.14 11.52
C GLY A 147 -23.92 -14.08 12.64
N LEU A 148 -23.40 -15.27 12.30
CA LEU A 148 -22.91 -16.24 13.28
C LEU A 148 -21.73 -15.71 14.12
N LEU A 149 -20.98 -14.74 13.61
CA LEU A 149 -19.90 -14.07 14.34
C LEU A 149 -20.37 -12.81 15.10
N GLY A 150 -21.65 -12.44 15.00
CA GLY A 150 -22.23 -11.29 15.71
C GLY A 150 -21.97 -9.93 15.05
N TYR A 151 -21.54 -9.91 13.78
CA TYR A 151 -21.16 -8.68 13.06
C TYR A 151 -22.04 -8.41 11.83
N TRP A 152 -23.29 -8.91 11.80
CA TRP A 152 -24.18 -8.77 10.64
C TRP A 152 -24.34 -7.33 10.15
N ALA A 153 -24.89 -6.43 10.99
CA ALA A 153 -25.19 -5.05 10.60
C ALA A 153 -23.92 -4.30 10.16
N VAL A 154 -22.85 -4.47 10.93
CA VAL A 154 -21.55 -3.84 10.70
C VAL A 154 -20.88 -4.38 9.41
N ALA A 155 -21.06 -5.66 9.08
CA ALA A 155 -20.60 -6.23 7.81
C ALA A 155 -21.40 -5.67 6.61
N MET A 156 -22.72 -5.50 6.77
CA MET A 156 -23.56 -4.90 5.74
C MET A 156 -23.17 -3.44 5.47
N ASP A 157 -22.89 -2.66 6.51
CA ASP A 157 -22.39 -1.28 6.37
C ASP A 157 -21.08 -1.22 5.58
N THR A 158 -20.15 -2.17 5.82
CA THR A 158 -18.93 -2.26 5.03
C THR A 158 -19.21 -2.59 3.57
N LEU A 159 -20.14 -3.51 3.31
CA LEU A 159 -20.56 -3.85 1.95
C LEU A 159 -21.14 -2.61 1.24
N ILE A 160 -21.96 -1.81 1.93
CA ILE A 160 -22.56 -0.58 1.41
C ILE A 160 -21.49 0.45 1.02
N ILE A 161 -20.58 0.79 1.93
CA ILE A 161 -19.51 1.77 1.66
C ILE A 161 -18.65 1.28 0.50
N THR A 162 -18.25 0.01 0.54
CA THR A 162 -17.39 -0.59 -0.49
C THR A 162 -18.09 -0.56 -1.85
N PHE A 163 -19.38 -0.95 -1.89
CA PHE A 163 -20.16 -0.94 -3.11
C PHE A 163 -20.31 0.47 -3.69
N LEU A 164 -20.69 1.46 -2.87
CA LEU A 164 -20.88 2.83 -3.32
C LEU A 164 -19.57 3.46 -3.78
N ALA A 165 -18.49 3.29 -3.02
CA ALA A 165 -17.16 3.78 -3.38
C ALA A 165 -16.70 3.16 -4.71
N VAL A 166 -16.76 1.83 -4.85
CA VAL A 166 -16.36 1.15 -6.09
C VAL A 166 -17.25 1.57 -7.26
N ALA A 167 -18.56 1.69 -7.08
CA ALA A 167 -19.46 2.12 -8.15
C ALA A 167 -19.04 3.49 -8.71
N ILE A 168 -18.77 4.46 -7.82
CA ILE A 168 -18.27 5.79 -8.21
C ILE A 168 -16.86 5.68 -8.83
N THR A 169 -15.99 4.82 -8.27
CA THR A 169 -14.66 4.54 -8.82
C THR A 169 -14.74 4.03 -10.26
N LEU A 170 -15.71 3.18 -10.60
CA LEU A 170 -15.87 2.68 -11.96
C LEU A 170 -16.42 3.74 -12.91
N VAL A 171 -17.37 4.54 -12.45
CA VAL A 171 -17.95 5.66 -13.21
C VAL A 171 -16.88 6.69 -13.60
N ILE A 172 -15.93 6.99 -12.71
CA ILE A 172 -14.85 7.95 -12.96
C ILE A 172 -13.63 7.27 -13.60
N GLY A 173 -13.24 6.11 -13.08
CA GLY A 173 -12.00 5.41 -13.39
C GLY A 173 -11.99 4.76 -14.77
N LEU A 174 -13.10 4.16 -15.23
CA LEU A 174 -13.14 3.54 -16.56
C LEU A 174 -12.99 4.57 -17.70
N PRO A 175 -13.67 5.73 -17.69
CA PRO A 175 -13.42 6.80 -18.66
C PRO A 175 -11.97 7.29 -18.66
N LEU A 176 -11.39 7.52 -17.48
CA LEU A 176 -9.98 7.93 -17.36
C LEU A 176 -9.02 6.84 -17.87
N ALA A 177 -9.33 5.56 -17.63
CA ALA A 177 -8.57 4.44 -18.15
C ALA A 177 -8.59 4.38 -19.68
N VAL A 178 -9.77 4.59 -20.28
CA VAL A 178 -9.93 4.66 -21.74
C VAL A 178 -9.13 5.82 -22.30
N LEU A 179 -9.23 7.00 -21.69
CA LEU A 179 -8.51 8.19 -22.10
C LEU A 179 -6.99 7.97 -22.06
N MET A 180 -6.45 7.41 -20.96
CA MET A 180 -5.03 7.04 -20.87
C MET A 180 -4.65 5.90 -21.82
N GLY A 181 -5.56 4.97 -22.09
CA GLY A 181 -5.35 3.83 -22.98
C GLY A 181 -5.12 4.26 -24.44
N VAL A 182 -5.80 5.32 -24.88
CA VAL A 182 -5.74 5.79 -26.28
C VAL A 182 -4.87 7.03 -26.47
N ASN A 183 -4.60 7.83 -25.43
CA ASN A 183 -3.87 9.09 -25.52
C ASN A 183 -2.59 9.12 -24.66
N LYS A 184 -1.45 9.33 -25.32
CA LYS A 184 -0.14 9.47 -24.67
C LYS A 184 -0.05 10.71 -23.77
N VAL A 185 -0.63 11.84 -24.18
CA VAL A 185 -0.63 13.08 -23.39
C VAL A 185 -1.42 12.89 -22.10
N ALA A 186 -2.59 12.26 -22.19
CA ALA A 186 -3.39 11.91 -21.01
C ALA A 186 -2.62 10.98 -20.07
N THR A 187 -1.88 9.99 -20.61
CA THR A 187 -1.00 9.14 -19.80
C THR A 187 0.04 9.97 -19.05
N THR A 188 0.74 10.89 -19.72
CA THR A 188 1.75 11.74 -19.08
C THR A 188 1.17 12.67 -18.01
N LEU A 189 -0.04 13.21 -18.21
CA LEU A 189 -0.67 14.14 -17.28
C LEU A 189 -1.33 13.45 -16.07
N ILE A 190 -1.97 12.29 -16.27
CA ILE A 190 -2.72 11.60 -15.22
C ILE A 190 -1.81 10.74 -14.35
N THR A 191 -0.73 10.17 -14.91
CA THR A 191 0.18 9.26 -14.16
C THR A 191 0.70 9.87 -12.86
N PRO A 192 1.18 11.14 -12.81
CA PRO A 192 1.64 11.76 -11.56
C PRO A 192 0.56 11.84 -10.47
N VAL A 193 -0.70 12.08 -10.85
CA VAL A 193 -1.82 12.14 -9.90
C VAL A 193 -2.09 10.75 -9.33
N LEU A 194 -2.08 9.72 -10.18
CA LEU A 194 -2.24 8.33 -9.73
C LEU A 194 -1.04 7.87 -8.89
N ASP A 195 0.17 8.33 -9.20
CA ASP A 195 1.38 8.04 -8.41
C ASP A 195 1.23 8.67 -7.03
N LEU A 196 0.74 9.92 -6.95
CA LEU A 196 0.48 10.62 -5.70
C LEU A 196 -0.52 9.87 -4.81
N LEU A 197 -1.67 9.47 -5.37
CA LEU A 197 -2.73 8.74 -4.66
C LEU A 197 -2.25 7.38 -4.12
N GLN A 198 -1.30 6.72 -4.79
CA GLN A 198 -0.78 5.41 -4.38
C GLN A 198 0.43 5.49 -3.44
N THR A 199 1.19 6.58 -3.49
CA THR A 199 2.45 6.71 -2.73
C THR A 199 2.30 7.49 -1.45
N MET A 200 1.28 8.35 -1.33
CA MET A 200 0.97 9.03 -0.08
C MET A 200 0.35 8.03 0.92
N PRO A 201 0.84 7.98 2.17
CA PRO A 201 0.17 7.23 3.22
C PRO A 201 -1.27 7.71 3.37
N THR A 202 -2.21 6.78 3.50
CA THR A 202 -3.65 7.06 3.52
C THR A 202 -4.06 8.11 4.54
N PHE A 203 -3.44 8.09 5.71
CA PHE A 203 -3.69 9.06 6.78
C PHE A 203 -3.37 10.50 6.42
N VAL A 204 -2.49 10.74 5.44
CA VAL A 204 -2.09 12.10 5.07
C VAL A 204 -3.26 12.88 4.46
N TYR A 205 -4.07 12.23 3.62
CA TYR A 205 -5.19 12.88 2.97
C TYR A 205 -6.51 12.73 3.74
N LEU A 206 -6.57 11.94 4.82
CA LEU A 206 -7.76 11.82 5.67
C LEU A 206 -8.21 13.17 6.26
N ALA A 207 -7.29 13.97 6.82
CA ALA A 207 -7.65 15.27 7.42
C ALA A 207 -8.27 16.25 6.42
N PRO A 208 -7.62 16.52 5.26
CA PRO A 208 -8.21 17.36 4.25
C PRO A 208 -9.58 16.85 3.80
N LEU A 209 -9.74 15.54 3.61
CA LEU A 209 -11.04 14.97 3.24
C LEU A 209 -12.10 15.21 4.32
N ALA A 210 -11.78 14.97 5.60
CA ALA A 210 -12.70 15.21 6.71
C ALA A 210 -13.10 16.69 6.84
N LEU A 211 -12.18 17.61 6.50
CA LEU A 211 -12.47 19.04 6.48
C LEU A 211 -13.52 19.40 5.41
N PHE A 212 -13.36 18.89 4.18
CA PHE A 212 -14.25 19.21 3.06
C PHE A 212 -15.55 18.41 3.04
N PHE A 213 -15.52 17.13 3.41
CA PHE A 213 -16.66 16.21 3.30
C PHE A 213 -17.33 15.89 4.65
N GLY A 214 -16.77 16.38 5.77
CA GLY A 214 -17.27 16.12 7.13
C GLY A 214 -16.70 14.83 7.75
N LEU A 215 -17.17 14.46 8.94
CA LEU A 215 -16.95 13.14 9.50
C LEU A 215 -18.15 12.25 9.16
N GLY A 216 -17.92 10.94 9.01
CA GLY A 216 -18.97 9.96 8.78
C GLY A 216 -18.92 9.26 7.41
N PRO A 217 -20.08 8.78 6.90
CA PRO A 217 -20.14 7.93 5.71
C PRO A 217 -19.62 8.57 4.42
N SER A 218 -19.91 9.85 4.18
CA SER A 218 -19.48 10.58 2.99
C SER A 218 -17.96 10.53 2.78
N THR A 219 -17.21 10.90 3.81
CA THR A 219 -15.75 10.94 3.80
C THR A 219 -15.18 9.53 3.70
N ALA A 220 -15.81 8.53 4.34
CA ALA A 220 -15.42 7.13 4.20
C ALA A 220 -15.52 6.65 2.74
N VAL A 221 -16.61 7.00 2.06
CA VAL A 221 -16.81 6.67 0.64
C VAL A 221 -15.77 7.38 -0.23
N VAL A 222 -15.55 8.69 -0.04
CA VAL A 222 -14.55 9.45 -0.83
C VAL A 222 -13.13 8.95 -0.61
N CYS A 223 -12.76 8.66 0.64
CA CYS A 223 -11.44 8.15 0.97
C CYS A 223 -11.19 6.78 0.32
N THR A 224 -12.19 5.89 0.40
CA THR A 224 -12.18 4.57 -0.25
C THR A 224 -12.11 4.69 -1.78
N LEU A 225 -12.89 5.60 -2.37
CA LEU A 225 -12.87 5.93 -3.80
C LEU A 225 -11.47 6.36 -4.26
N LEU A 226 -10.83 7.28 -3.56
CA LEU A 226 -9.51 7.80 -3.93
C LEU A 226 -8.42 6.73 -3.89
N TYR A 227 -8.49 5.82 -2.91
CA TYR A 227 -7.56 4.69 -2.82
C TYR A 227 -7.82 3.63 -3.89
N ALA A 228 -9.09 3.42 -4.27
CA ALA A 228 -9.50 2.44 -5.28
C ALA A 228 -9.35 2.92 -6.73
N LEU A 229 -9.24 4.21 -7.00
CA LEU A 229 -9.13 4.77 -8.37
C LEU A 229 -7.88 4.31 -9.15
N PRO A 230 -6.67 4.40 -8.59
CA PRO A 230 -5.45 4.07 -9.32
C PRO A 230 -5.39 2.66 -9.94
N PRO A 231 -5.73 1.56 -9.23
CA PRO A 231 -5.63 0.22 -9.80
C PRO A 231 -6.54 0.01 -11.03
N VAL A 232 -7.82 0.41 -11.00
CA VAL A 232 -8.69 0.28 -12.18
C VAL A 232 -8.18 1.11 -13.35
N ILE A 233 -7.76 2.36 -13.11
CA ILE A 233 -7.31 3.25 -14.19
C ILE A 233 -6.08 2.67 -14.88
N ARG A 234 -5.05 2.27 -14.10
CA ARG A 234 -3.78 1.77 -14.66
C ARG A 234 -3.96 0.45 -15.38
N ILE A 235 -4.61 -0.52 -14.73
CA ILE A 235 -4.73 -1.88 -15.26
C ILE A 235 -5.60 -1.87 -16.52
N ALA A 236 -6.75 -1.18 -16.50
CA ALA A 236 -7.59 -1.06 -17.68
C ALA A 236 -6.89 -0.30 -18.83
N ALA A 237 -6.19 0.80 -18.54
CA ALA A 237 -5.43 1.54 -19.56
C ALA A 237 -4.33 0.70 -20.21
N VAL A 238 -3.63 -0.14 -19.42
CA VAL A 238 -2.66 -1.10 -19.95
C VAL A 238 -3.36 -2.11 -20.85
N GLY A 239 -4.47 -2.72 -20.41
CA GLY A 239 -5.23 -3.67 -21.22
C GLY A 239 -5.64 -3.13 -22.60
N ILE A 240 -6.05 -1.86 -22.66
CA ILE A 240 -6.42 -1.18 -23.91
C ILE A 240 -5.19 -0.98 -24.81
N ARG A 241 -4.03 -0.62 -24.24
CA ARG A 241 -2.78 -0.43 -24.99
C ARG A 241 -2.12 -1.74 -25.43
N SER A 242 -2.41 -2.85 -24.76
CA SER A 242 -1.84 -4.16 -25.04
C SER A 242 -2.42 -4.83 -26.30
N VAL A 243 -3.43 -4.24 -26.94
CA VAL A 243 -3.99 -4.74 -28.20
C VAL A 243 -2.93 -4.65 -29.30
N SER A 244 -2.71 -5.73 -30.05
CA SER A 244 -1.60 -5.81 -31.01
C SER A 244 -1.70 -4.76 -32.11
N SER A 245 -0.56 -4.19 -32.50
CA SER A 245 -0.49 -3.23 -33.61
C SER A 245 -1.06 -3.81 -34.90
N THR A 246 -0.80 -5.09 -35.18
CA THR A 246 -1.34 -5.80 -36.35
C THR A 246 -2.87 -5.83 -36.36
N THR A 247 -3.51 -6.02 -35.21
CA THR A 247 -4.98 -5.95 -35.10
C THR A 247 -5.47 -4.53 -35.35
N LEU A 248 -4.76 -3.52 -34.85
CA LEU A 248 -5.11 -2.12 -35.07
C LEU A 248 -4.94 -1.71 -36.54
N GLU A 249 -3.85 -2.12 -37.19
CA GLU A 249 -3.58 -1.87 -38.62
C GLU A 249 -4.61 -2.57 -39.53
N ALA A 250 -5.07 -3.77 -39.15
CA ALA A 250 -6.16 -4.44 -39.84
C ALA A 250 -7.50 -3.68 -39.72
N THR A 251 -7.77 -3.04 -38.57
CA THR A 251 -8.98 -2.21 -38.41
C THR A 251 -8.90 -0.89 -39.16
N ASP A 252 -7.70 -0.28 -39.20
CA ASP A 252 -7.38 0.83 -40.11
C ASP A 252 -7.61 0.41 -41.57
N SER A 253 -7.18 -0.82 -41.90
CA SER A 253 -7.40 -1.60 -43.12
C SER A 253 -8.80 -1.42 -43.73
N ILE A 254 -9.77 -1.65 -42.85
CA ILE A 254 -11.20 -1.78 -43.14
C ILE A 254 -11.91 -0.41 -42.99
N GLY A 255 -11.17 0.68 -42.77
CA GLY A 255 -11.73 2.03 -42.68
C GLY A 255 -12.45 2.32 -41.36
N GLN A 256 -12.16 1.58 -40.27
CA GLN A 256 -12.83 1.82 -38.99
C GLN A 256 -12.37 3.14 -38.36
N THR A 257 -13.35 3.96 -37.96
CA THR A 257 -13.08 5.18 -37.19
C THR A 257 -12.48 4.85 -35.81
N ARG A 258 -11.80 5.81 -35.18
CA ARG A 258 -11.23 5.63 -33.82
C ARG A 258 -12.27 5.15 -32.80
N TRP A 259 -13.50 5.65 -32.90
CA TRP A 259 -14.60 5.25 -32.01
C TRP A 259 -15.09 3.83 -32.29
N GLN A 260 -15.19 3.45 -33.57
CA GLN A 260 -15.52 2.08 -33.97
C GLN A 260 -14.44 1.09 -33.51
N ARG A 261 -13.16 1.43 -33.68
CA ARG A 261 -12.03 0.62 -33.21
C ARG A 261 -12.03 0.46 -31.70
N LEU A 262 -12.25 1.54 -30.97
CA LEU A 262 -12.30 1.50 -29.51
C LEU A 262 -13.42 0.57 -29.02
N ASN A 263 -14.65 0.77 -29.49
CA ASN A 263 -15.81 0.04 -28.99
C ASN A 263 -15.93 -1.39 -29.53
N LYS A 264 -15.53 -1.65 -30.77
CA LYS A 264 -15.69 -2.96 -31.41
C LYS A 264 -14.46 -3.87 -31.28
N VAL A 265 -13.28 -3.31 -31.01
CA VAL A 265 -12.03 -4.08 -30.98
C VAL A 265 -11.28 -3.90 -29.66
N GLN A 266 -10.87 -2.68 -29.32
CA GLN A 266 -10.01 -2.49 -28.15
C GLN A 266 -10.70 -2.83 -26.83
N LEU A 267 -11.90 -2.30 -26.57
CA LEU A 267 -12.64 -2.58 -25.33
C LEU A 267 -13.02 -4.07 -25.19
N PRO A 268 -13.55 -4.75 -26.23
CA PRO A 268 -13.82 -6.18 -26.15
C PRO A 268 -12.56 -7.01 -25.88
N MET A 269 -11.43 -6.71 -26.54
CA MET A 269 -10.16 -7.42 -26.33
C MET A 269 -9.54 -7.12 -24.97
N ALA A 270 -9.72 -5.91 -24.43
CA ALA A 270 -9.22 -5.51 -23.13
C ALA A 270 -10.12 -5.95 -21.95
N LYS A 271 -11.32 -6.47 -22.22
CA LYS A 271 -12.36 -6.76 -21.20
C LYS A 271 -11.83 -7.53 -20.00
N ARG A 272 -11.01 -8.57 -20.22
CA ARG A 272 -10.43 -9.38 -19.13
C ARG A 272 -9.54 -8.53 -18.23
N THR A 273 -8.65 -7.74 -18.82
CA THR A 273 -7.75 -6.86 -18.08
C THR A 273 -8.52 -5.76 -17.36
N ILE A 274 -9.59 -5.22 -17.97
CA ILE A 274 -10.50 -4.27 -17.31
C ILE A 274 -11.12 -4.91 -16.06
N ILE A 275 -11.65 -6.13 -16.16
CA ILE A 275 -12.23 -6.83 -15.00
C ILE A 275 -11.18 -7.11 -13.92
N VAL A 276 -9.95 -7.44 -14.29
CA VAL A 276 -8.84 -7.53 -13.32
C VAL A 276 -8.63 -6.19 -12.60
N GLY A 277 -8.66 -5.07 -13.34
CA GLY A 277 -8.59 -3.73 -12.75
C GLY A 277 -9.73 -3.44 -11.78
N ILE A 278 -10.96 -3.82 -12.14
CA ILE A 278 -12.14 -3.71 -11.26
C ILE A 278 -11.94 -4.52 -9.98
N ASN A 279 -11.48 -5.78 -10.10
CA ASN A 279 -11.24 -6.63 -8.93
C ASN A 279 -10.18 -6.02 -8.00
N GLN A 280 -9.10 -5.48 -8.56
CA GLN A 280 -8.05 -4.81 -7.76
C GLN A 280 -8.57 -3.53 -7.08
N SER A 281 -9.49 -2.78 -7.71
CA SER A 281 -10.15 -1.65 -7.06
C SER A 281 -11.07 -2.07 -5.92
N ILE A 282 -11.77 -3.21 -6.04
CA ILE A 282 -12.59 -3.75 -4.93
C ILE A 282 -11.69 -4.19 -3.77
N MET A 283 -10.58 -4.88 -4.06
CA MET A 283 -9.62 -5.27 -3.01
C MET A 283 -8.97 -4.05 -2.35
N ALA A 284 -8.62 -3.02 -3.12
CA ALA A 284 -8.13 -1.76 -2.58
C ALA A 284 -9.19 -1.06 -1.71
N ALA A 285 -10.45 -1.04 -2.13
CA ALA A 285 -11.54 -0.48 -1.33
C ALA A 285 -11.72 -1.21 0.01
N LEU A 286 -11.62 -2.55 0.02
CA LEU A 286 -11.71 -3.32 1.26
C LEU A 286 -10.53 -3.08 2.21
N SER A 287 -9.33 -2.84 1.67
CA SER A 287 -8.17 -2.49 2.51
C SER A 287 -8.37 -1.16 3.26
N MET A 288 -9.28 -0.31 2.78
CA MET A 288 -9.60 0.98 3.38
C MET A 288 -10.57 0.89 4.57
N VAL A 289 -11.25 -0.25 4.77
CA VAL A 289 -12.33 -0.42 5.76
C VAL A 289 -11.92 -0.04 7.18
N THR A 290 -10.75 -0.46 7.62
CA THR A 290 -10.23 -0.15 8.96
C THR A 290 -9.78 1.30 9.09
N ILE A 291 -9.30 1.90 8.01
CA ILE A 291 -8.84 3.29 8.04
C ILE A 291 -10.05 4.24 8.00
N ALA A 292 -11.12 3.89 7.28
CA ALA A 292 -12.36 4.63 7.24
C ALA A 292 -13.03 4.78 8.62
N ALA A 293 -12.79 3.85 9.55
CA ALA A 293 -13.29 3.97 10.92
C ALA A 293 -12.71 5.17 11.69
N PHE A 294 -11.51 5.66 11.34
CA PHE A 294 -10.90 6.84 11.99
C PHE A 294 -11.61 8.16 11.68
N ILE A 295 -12.39 8.19 10.60
CA ILE A 295 -13.22 9.34 10.20
C ILE A 295 -14.70 9.06 10.44
N ASP A 296 -14.98 8.17 11.40
CA ASP A 296 -16.33 7.74 11.78
C ASP A 296 -17.14 7.07 10.65
N GLY A 297 -16.45 6.50 9.65
CA GLY A 297 -17.08 5.67 8.64
C GLY A 297 -17.72 4.41 9.26
N PRO A 298 -18.96 4.03 8.88
CA PRO A 298 -19.59 2.84 9.44
C PRO A 298 -18.92 1.53 8.97
N GLY A 299 -19.23 0.43 9.66
CA GLY A 299 -18.77 -0.91 9.27
C GLY A 299 -17.61 -1.51 10.06
N LEU A 300 -17.07 -2.64 9.59
CA LEU A 300 -16.19 -3.58 10.32
C LEU A 300 -14.89 -2.96 10.80
N GLY A 301 -14.50 -1.79 10.27
CA GLY A 301 -13.35 -1.06 10.79
C GLY A 301 -13.54 -0.64 12.25
N LYS A 302 -14.74 -0.21 12.65
CA LYS A 302 -15.03 0.27 14.02
C LYS A 302 -14.68 -0.77 15.11
N PRO A 303 -15.23 -2.01 15.07
CA PRO A 303 -14.89 -3.00 16.10
C PRO A 303 -13.42 -3.41 16.08
N VAL A 304 -12.72 -3.33 14.95
CA VAL A 304 -11.27 -3.58 14.88
C VAL A 304 -10.50 -2.48 15.63
N ILE A 305 -10.85 -1.21 15.43
CA ILE A 305 -10.19 -0.08 16.12
C ILE A 305 -10.50 -0.08 17.61
N GLU A 306 -11.75 -0.33 18.00
CA GLU A 306 -12.15 -0.46 19.41
C GLU A 306 -11.39 -1.58 20.12
N ALA A 307 -11.25 -2.72 19.44
CA ALA A 307 -10.50 -3.86 19.98
C ALA A 307 -8.99 -3.58 20.07
N LEU A 308 -8.41 -2.82 19.13
CA LEU A 308 -7.02 -2.36 19.23
C LEU A 308 -6.82 -1.42 20.43
N GLN A 309 -7.71 -0.45 20.61
CA GLN A 309 -7.63 0.54 21.69
C GLN A 309 -7.82 -0.10 23.08
N SER A 310 -8.63 -1.14 23.17
CA SER A 310 -8.89 -1.90 24.40
C SER A 310 -7.98 -3.12 24.60
N LEU A 311 -7.02 -3.35 23.68
CA LEU A 311 -6.10 -4.50 23.69
C LEU A 311 -6.80 -5.88 23.69
N GLN A 312 -7.98 -5.98 23.07
CA GLN A 312 -8.79 -7.20 23.01
C GLN A 312 -8.49 -8.00 21.73
N VAL A 313 -7.54 -8.93 21.82
CA VAL A 313 -7.04 -9.70 20.66
C VAL A 313 -8.12 -10.54 20.00
N GLY A 314 -8.92 -11.23 20.80
CA GLY A 314 -9.99 -12.11 20.35
C GLY A 314 -11.07 -11.35 19.59
N ARG A 315 -11.55 -10.22 20.11
CA ARG A 315 -12.56 -9.40 19.41
C ARG A 315 -12.04 -8.88 18.08
N ALA A 316 -10.80 -8.41 18.05
CA ALA A 316 -10.19 -7.95 16.82
C ALA A 316 -10.00 -9.05 15.79
N PHE A 317 -9.64 -10.26 16.25
CA PHE A 317 -9.52 -11.42 15.37
C PHE A 317 -10.86 -11.75 14.72
N VAL A 318 -11.97 -11.78 15.48
CA VAL A 318 -13.30 -12.09 14.94
C VAL A 318 -13.76 -11.03 13.93
N ALA A 319 -13.57 -9.74 14.24
CA ALA A 319 -13.88 -8.66 13.31
C ALA A 319 -12.99 -8.70 12.05
N GLY A 320 -11.70 -8.95 12.22
CA GLY A 320 -10.73 -9.14 11.13
C GLY A 320 -11.08 -10.34 10.25
N LEU A 321 -11.53 -11.45 10.85
CA LEU A 321 -11.99 -12.63 10.14
C LEU A 321 -13.20 -12.32 9.26
N CYS A 322 -14.14 -11.48 9.72
CA CYS A 322 -15.26 -11.01 8.90
C CYS A 322 -14.78 -10.21 7.67
N ILE A 323 -13.79 -9.34 7.84
CA ILE A 323 -13.19 -8.58 6.72
C ILE A 323 -12.54 -9.54 5.71
N VAL A 324 -11.80 -10.55 6.18
CA VAL A 324 -11.15 -11.55 5.33
C VAL A 324 -12.18 -12.40 4.57
N ILE A 325 -13.23 -12.87 5.24
CA ILE A 325 -14.31 -13.62 4.60
C ILE A 325 -14.97 -12.78 3.51
N MET A 326 -15.25 -11.51 3.78
CA MET A 326 -15.80 -10.59 2.79
C MET A 326 -14.86 -10.36 1.60
N ALA A 327 -13.56 -10.22 1.85
CA ALA A 327 -12.55 -10.09 0.79
C ALA A 327 -12.51 -11.33 -0.10
N ILE A 328 -12.45 -12.53 0.50
CA ILE A 328 -12.49 -13.79 -0.25
C ILE A 328 -13.81 -13.91 -1.03
N MET A 329 -14.94 -13.55 -0.41
CA MET A 329 -16.25 -13.60 -1.05
C MET A 329 -16.30 -12.71 -2.30
N LEU A 330 -15.87 -11.46 -2.18
CA LEU A 330 -15.89 -10.50 -3.29
C LEU A 330 -14.89 -10.89 -4.38
N ASP A 331 -13.64 -11.23 -4.03
CA ASP A 331 -12.61 -11.66 -4.99
C ASP A 331 -13.04 -12.88 -5.80
N ARG A 332 -13.54 -13.93 -5.13
CA ARG A 332 -13.97 -15.16 -5.79
C ARG A 332 -15.19 -14.92 -6.68
N THR A 333 -16.12 -14.06 -6.26
CA THR A 333 -17.31 -13.73 -7.04
C THR A 333 -16.95 -12.99 -8.33
N VAL A 334 -16.11 -11.96 -8.23
CA VAL A 334 -15.69 -11.16 -9.39
C VAL A 334 -14.81 -11.99 -10.34
N THR A 335 -13.87 -12.77 -9.80
CA THR A 335 -13.01 -13.65 -10.60
C THR A 335 -13.82 -14.68 -11.36
N ALA A 336 -14.76 -15.36 -10.69
CA ALA A 336 -15.61 -16.35 -11.34
C ALA A 336 -16.55 -15.74 -12.39
N ALA A 337 -17.07 -14.53 -12.16
CA ALA A 337 -17.86 -13.81 -13.16
C ALA A 337 -17.03 -13.49 -14.42
N SER A 338 -15.76 -13.12 -14.23
CA SER A 338 -14.81 -12.89 -15.33
C SER A 338 -14.58 -14.14 -16.18
N GLU A 339 -14.22 -15.26 -15.52
CA GLU A 339 -13.97 -16.54 -16.20
C GLU A 339 -15.22 -17.07 -16.92
N GLN A 340 -16.39 -16.88 -16.32
CA GLN A 340 -17.65 -17.31 -16.90
C GLN A 340 -17.97 -16.50 -18.18
N SER A 341 -17.72 -15.19 -18.19
CA SER A 341 -17.89 -14.38 -19.39
C SER A 341 -16.98 -14.85 -20.53
N GLU A 342 -15.77 -15.36 -20.26
CA GLU A 342 -14.83 -15.85 -21.27
C GLU A 342 -15.27 -17.18 -21.86
N ARG A 343 -15.77 -18.11 -21.02
CA ARG A 343 -16.27 -19.42 -21.49
C ARG A 343 -17.45 -19.28 -22.45
N LEU A 344 -18.36 -18.33 -22.17
CA LEU A 344 -19.50 -18.03 -23.04
C LEU A 344 -19.07 -17.48 -24.41
N VAL A 345 -18.05 -16.61 -24.45
CA VAL A 345 -17.51 -16.06 -25.71
C VAL A 345 -16.81 -17.13 -26.55
N ARG A 346 -16.15 -18.10 -25.91
CA ARG A 346 -15.45 -19.20 -26.60
C ARG A 346 -16.35 -20.35 -27.05
N GLY A 347 -17.67 -20.21 -26.97
CA GLY A 347 -18.61 -21.26 -27.37
C GLY A 347 -18.64 -22.48 -26.43
N GLY A 348 -17.92 -22.43 -25.30
CA GLY A 348 -17.96 -23.45 -24.25
C GLY A 348 -19.17 -23.21 -23.34
N GLY A 349 -20.37 -23.44 -23.85
CA GLY A 349 -21.61 -23.10 -23.17
C GLY A 349 -22.06 -24.16 -22.16
N ARG A 350 -22.36 -23.73 -20.92
CA ARG A 350 -23.42 -24.35 -20.11
C ARG A 350 -24.69 -24.43 -20.94
N ASP A 351 -25.49 -25.46 -20.71
CA ASP A 351 -26.84 -25.59 -21.26
C ASP A 351 -27.68 -24.36 -20.86
N VAL A 352 -27.77 -23.37 -21.77
CA VAL A 352 -28.29 -22.02 -21.49
C VAL A 352 -29.74 -22.09 -21.04
N ALA A 353 -30.51 -23.02 -21.59
CA ALA A 353 -31.89 -23.27 -21.20
C ALA A 353 -31.97 -23.71 -19.73
N LYS A 354 -31.16 -24.70 -19.32
CA LYS A 354 -31.11 -25.16 -17.93
C LYS A 354 -30.71 -24.04 -16.98
N HIS A 355 -29.70 -23.24 -17.34
CA HIS A 355 -29.25 -22.14 -16.49
C HIS A 355 -30.31 -21.04 -16.33
N ARG A 356 -31.05 -20.71 -17.39
CA ARG A 356 -32.16 -19.74 -17.30
C ARG A 356 -33.32 -20.25 -16.45
N ILE A 357 -33.65 -21.53 -16.60
CA ILE A 357 -34.71 -22.17 -15.79
C ILE A 357 -34.30 -22.18 -14.31
N THR A 358 -33.10 -22.63 -13.98
CA THR A 358 -32.61 -22.63 -12.59
C THR A 358 -32.51 -21.23 -12.02
N LEU A 359 -32.07 -20.24 -12.81
CA LEU A 359 -32.05 -18.84 -12.39
C LEU A 359 -33.46 -18.30 -12.10
N GLY A 360 -34.45 -18.68 -12.91
CA GLY A 360 -35.86 -18.34 -12.70
C GLY A 360 -36.41 -18.96 -11.43
N ILE A 361 -36.20 -20.27 -11.23
CA ILE A 361 -36.63 -20.98 -10.01
C ILE A 361 -35.99 -20.36 -8.77
N LEU A 362 -34.67 -20.17 -8.77
CA LEU A 362 -33.95 -19.54 -7.65
C LEU A 362 -34.39 -18.09 -7.43
N GLY A 363 -34.79 -17.38 -8.49
CA GLY A 363 -35.33 -16.02 -8.38
C GLY A 363 -36.67 -15.99 -7.67
N VAL A 364 -37.57 -16.93 -7.99
CA VAL A 364 -38.85 -17.08 -7.28
C VAL A 364 -38.61 -17.43 -5.81
N VAL A 365 -37.68 -18.34 -5.52
CA VAL A 365 -37.29 -18.68 -4.14
C VAL A 365 -36.73 -17.45 -3.42
N ALA A 366 -35.87 -16.66 -4.05
CA ALA A 366 -35.31 -15.47 -3.45
C ALA A 366 -36.38 -14.40 -3.15
N LEU A 367 -37.36 -14.22 -4.04
CA LEU A 367 -38.51 -13.34 -3.81
C LEU A 367 -39.41 -13.84 -2.67
N ALA A 368 -39.64 -15.15 -2.57
CA ALA A 368 -40.39 -15.73 -1.46
C ALA A 368 -39.67 -15.52 -0.12
N LEU A 369 -38.35 -15.74 -0.06
CA LEU A 369 -37.53 -15.50 1.13
C LEU A 369 -37.47 -14.01 1.49
N LEU A 370 -37.41 -13.12 0.49
CA LEU A 370 -37.51 -11.68 0.67
C LEU A 370 -38.87 -11.30 1.29
N TYR A 371 -39.97 -11.87 0.80
CA TYR A 371 -41.30 -11.65 1.36
C TYR A 371 -41.40 -12.13 2.81
N VAL A 372 -40.87 -13.32 3.11
CA VAL A 372 -40.81 -13.85 4.49
C VAL A 372 -39.96 -12.95 5.38
N SER A 373 -38.79 -12.53 4.91
CA SER A 373 -37.89 -11.62 5.63
C SER A 373 -38.51 -10.25 5.90
N ARG A 374 -39.38 -9.79 4.99
CA ARG A 374 -40.15 -8.55 5.18
C ARG A 374 -41.30 -8.72 6.17
N SER A 375 -41.92 -9.90 6.21
CA SER A 375 -43.15 -10.16 6.96
C SER A 375 -42.92 -10.61 8.41
N TYR A 376 -41.81 -11.32 8.67
CA TYR A 376 -41.54 -11.93 9.98
C TYR A 376 -40.25 -11.38 10.62
N PHE A 377 -40.33 -11.08 11.92
CA PHE A 377 -39.21 -10.52 12.68
C PHE A 377 -37.99 -11.46 12.76
N TRP A 378 -38.20 -12.76 13.02
CA TRP A 378 -37.13 -13.75 13.09
C TRP A 378 -36.36 -13.93 11.77
N ALA A 379 -37.01 -13.63 10.64
CA ALA A 379 -36.41 -13.65 9.31
C ALA A 379 -35.83 -12.28 8.92
N ALA A 380 -36.12 -11.25 9.73
CA ALA A 380 -35.67 -9.89 9.52
C ALA A 380 -34.36 -9.61 10.27
N GLU A 381 -34.34 -9.90 11.56
CA GLU A 381 -33.19 -9.76 12.46
C GLU A 381 -32.44 -11.09 12.59
N PHE A 382 -31.11 -11.04 12.56
CA PHE A 382 -30.32 -12.25 12.69
C PHE A 382 -30.44 -12.81 14.12
N PRO A 383 -30.63 -14.13 14.32
CA PRO A 383 -30.83 -14.69 15.66
C PRO A 383 -29.60 -14.48 16.57
N ASN A 384 -29.80 -13.81 17.71
CA ASN A 384 -28.74 -13.51 18.68
C ASN A 384 -28.19 -14.78 19.37
N ASP A 385 -29.02 -15.82 19.52
CA ASP A 385 -28.62 -17.09 20.15
C ASP A 385 -27.59 -17.91 19.34
N LEU A 386 -27.44 -17.61 18.04
CA LEU A 386 -26.51 -18.27 17.14
C LEU A 386 -25.14 -17.57 17.08
N ASN A 387 -24.90 -16.59 17.95
CA ASN A 387 -23.66 -15.82 17.95
C ASN A 387 -22.50 -16.60 18.63
N PHE A 388 -21.63 -17.17 17.81
CA PHE A 388 -20.40 -17.84 18.24
C PHE A 388 -19.20 -16.90 18.39
N GLY A 389 -19.33 -15.63 18.01
CA GLY A 389 -18.28 -14.62 18.03
C GLY A 389 -17.58 -14.48 19.39
N PRO A 390 -18.31 -14.30 20.50
CA PRO A 390 -17.70 -14.22 21.84
C PRO A 390 -16.93 -15.48 22.24
N GLY A 391 -17.44 -16.66 21.89
CA GLY A 391 -16.76 -17.94 22.18
C GLY A 391 -15.46 -18.10 21.40
N LEU A 392 -15.46 -17.73 20.11
CA LEU A 392 -14.26 -17.72 19.28
C LEU A 392 -13.24 -16.69 19.78
N ALA A 393 -13.69 -15.49 20.15
CA ALA A 393 -12.84 -14.45 20.72
C ALA A 393 -12.13 -14.95 21.99
N ALA A 394 -12.86 -15.56 22.93
CA ALA A 394 -12.30 -16.09 24.16
C ALA A 394 -11.26 -17.20 23.92
N GLN A 395 -11.48 -18.06 22.90
CA GLN A 395 -10.49 -19.08 22.51
C GLN A 395 -9.21 -18.46 21.96
N VAL A 396 -9.34 -17.40 21.15
CA VAL A 396 -8.20 -16.67 20.60
C VAL A 396 -7.46 -15.93 21.70
N ASP A 397 -8.15 -15.23 22.60
CA ASP A 397 -7.53 -14.57 23.76
C ASP A 397 -6.74 -15.59 24.59
N SER A 398 -7.34 -16.72 24.96
CA SER A 398 -6.65 -17.79 25.69
C SER A 398 -5.45 -18.38 24.94
N ALA A 399 -5.51 -18.46 23.61
CA ALA A 399 -4.38 -18.90 22.80
C ALA A 399 -3.26 -17.84 22.77
N THR A 400 -3.62 -16.57 22.60
CA THR A 400 -2.67 -15.46 22.61
C THR A 400 -1.99 -15.35 23.97
N ASP A 401 -2.74 -15.38 25.07
CA ASP A 401 -2.19 -15.31 26.43
C ASP A 401 -1.18 -16.44 26.71
N ARG A 402 -1.45 -17.65 26.21
CA ARG A 402 -0.50 -18.78 26.30
C ARG A 402 0.77 -18.51 25.52
N VAL A 403 0.66 -17.96 24.31
CA VAL A 403 1.83 -17.67 23.46
C VAL A 403 2.66 -16.53 24.06
N THR A 404 2.01 -15.44 24.48
CA THR A 404 2.68 -14.27 25.06
C THR A 404 3.38 -14.63 26.36
N SER A 405 2.70 -15.33 27.29
CA SER A 405 3.31 -15.76 28.56
C SER A 405 4.47 -16.75 28.38
N THR A 406 4.45 -17.59 27.34
CA THR A 406 5.55 -18.54 27.07
C THR A 406 6.77 -17.85 26.46
N LEU A 407 6.56 -16.82 25.64
CA LEU A 407 7.62 -16.17 24.88
C LEU A 407 8.17 -14.88 25.51
N ASP A 408 7.55 -14.39 26.59
CA ASP A 408 7.77 -13.07 27.17
C ASP A 408 9.26 -12.73 27.37
N GLY A 409 10.02 -13.64 28.00
CA GLY A 409 11.45 -13.44 28.23
C GLY A 409 12.28 -13.35 26.93
N ALA A 410 11.93 -14.11 25.90
CA ALA A 410 12.61 -14.07 24.61
C ALA A 410 12.21 -12.83 23.80
N THR A 411 10.93 -12.44 23.84
CA THR A 411 10.42 -11.24 23.17
C THR A 411 10.96 -9.97 23.80
N GLU A 412 11.07 -9.92 25.12
CA GLU A 412 11.70 -8.80 25.83
C GLU A 412 13.19 -8.71 25.55
N ALA A 413 13.93 -9.82 25.60
CA ALA A 413 15.36 -9.83 25.26
C ALA A 413 15.60 -9.33 23.83
N LEU A 414 14.77 -9.75 22.87
CA LEU A 414 14.85 -9.27 21.48
C LEU A 414 14.50 -7.77 21.36
N LYS A 415 13.42 -7.34 22.01
CA LYS A 415 12.99 -5.93 22.08
C LYS A 415 14.12 -5.05 22.59
N ASP A 416 14.75 -5.45 23.69
CA ASP A 416 15.82 -4.71 24.35
C ASP A 416 17.09 -4.70 23.50
N GLN A 417 17.49 -5.84 22.94
CA GLN A 417 18.65 -5.92 22.05
C GLN A 417 18.50 -4.99 20.84
N VAL A 418 17.37 -5.05 20.13
CA VAL A 418 17.16 -4.17 18.97
C VAL A 418 17.05 -2.71 19.41
N THR A 419 16.40 -2.45 20.54
CA THR A 419 16.21 -1.08 21.05
C THR A 419 17.55 -0.45 21.46
N TYR A 420 18.39 -1.15 22.21
CA TYR A 420 19.67 -0.61 22.68
C TYR A 420 20.78 -0.65 21.64
N LEU A 421 20.82 -1.67 20.78
CA LEU A 421 21.88 -1.82 19.78
C LEU A 421 21.64 -1.01 18.51
N LEU A 422 20.39 -0.91 18.06
CA LEU A 422 20.05 -0.29 16.79
C LEU A 422 19.25 1.00 16.97
N LEU A 423 18.13 0.95 17.68
CA LEU A 423 17.18 2.05 17.71
C LEU A 423 17.71 3.28 18.46
N ASN A 424 18.14 3.13 19.70
CA ASN A 424 18.59 4.25 20.54
C ASN A 424 19.83 4.93 19.97
N PRO A 425 20.90 4.23 19.53
CA PRO A 425 22.07 4.89 18.95
C PRO A 425 21.74 5.66 17.67
N MET A 426 20.91 5.09 16.80
CA MET A 426 20.50 5.78 15.58
C MET A 426 19.59 6.98 15.88
N GLN A 427 18.66 6.86 16.83
CA GLN A 427 17.81 7.98 17.23
C GLN A 427 18.63 9.10 17.86
N ASP A 428 19.57 8.74 18.73
CA ASP A 428 20.47 9.68 19.36
C ASP A 428 21.29 10.46 18.33
N LEU A 429 21.80 9.77 17.29
CA LEU A 429 22.53 10.43 16.21
C LEU A 429 21.61 11.31 15.34
N LEU A 430 20.39 10.87 15.01
CA LEU A 430 19.49 11.59 14.11
C LEU A 430 18.70 12.71 14.79
N ALA A 431 17.97 12.37 15.85
CA ALA A 431 17.00 13.25 16.51
C ALA A 431 17.63 14.13 17.60
N ASN A 432 18.70 13.65 18.26
CA ASN A 432 19.41 14.40 19.30
C ASN A 432 20.65 15.16 18.75
N SER A 433 20.88 15.12 17.43
CA SER A 433 21.79 16.05 16.76
C SER A 433 21.16 17.43 16.60
N PRO A 434 21.96 18.50 16.59
CA PRO A 434 21.53 19.80 16.08
C PRO A 434 20.93 19.65 14.67
N TRP A 435 19.80 20.32 14.43
CA TRP A 435 19.07 20.16 13.17
C TRP A 435 19.94 20.47 11.94
N TRP A 436 20.80 21.48 12.02
CA TRP A 436 21.71 21.90 10.94
C TRP A 436 22.76 20.83 10.63
N LEU A 437 23.26 20.13 11.67
CA LEU A 437 24.24 19.06 11.52
C LEU A 437 23.62 17.83 10.86
N ALA A 438 22.46 17.40 11.38
CA ALA A 438 21.71 16.29 10.80
C ALA A 438 21.31 16.59 9.34
N ALA A 439 20.84 17.80 9.05
CA ALA A 439 20.51 18.22 7.70
C ALA A 439 21.72 18.15 6.75
N ALA A 440 22.86 18.70 7.17
CA ALA A 440 24.09 18.68 6.39
C ALA A 440 24.59 17.26 6.13
N ALA A 441 24.55 16.38 7.14
CA ALA A 441 24.93 14.98 7.02
C ALA A 441 24.02 14.21 6.05
N ILE A 442 22.69 14.35 6.18
CA ILE A 442 21.72 13.71 5.29
C ILE A 442 21.90 14.21 3.84
N LEU A 443 22.13 15.52 3.64
CA LEU A 443 22.43 16.10 2.32
C LEU A 443 23.71 15.54 1.72
N ALA A 444 24.77 15.45 2.52
CA ALA A 444 26.05 14.89 2.08
C ALA A 444 25.88 13.42 1.65
N ILE A 445 25.21 12.60 2.47
CA ILE A 445 24.90 11.20 2.16
C ILE A 445 24.08 11.09 0.86
N SER A 446 23.02 11.90 0.73
CA SER A 446 22.17 11.95 -0.46
C SER A 446 22.97 12.30 -1.73
N SER A 447 23.86 13.30 -1.65
CA SER A 447 24.71 13.71 -2.76
C SER A 447 25.69 12.62 -3.22
N LEU A 448 26.26 11.88 -2.26
CA LEU A 448 27.20 10.78 -2.51
C LEU A 448 26.51 9.58 -3.18
N LEU A 449 25.31 9.24 -2.71
CA LEU A 449 24.52 8.11 -3.21
C LEU A 449 23.82 8.43 -4.54
N GLY A 450 22.99 9.47 -4.58
CA GLY A 450 22.10 9.78 -5.70
C GLY A 450 22.56 10.94 -6.61
N GLY A 451 23.61 11.67 -6.25
CA GLY A 451 24.11 12.83 -7.02
C GLY A 451 23.34 14.13 -6.73
N SER A 452 23.51 15.13 -7.61
CA SER A 452 22.95 16.49 -7.42
C SER A 452 21.43 16.52 -7.39
N VAL A 453 20.76 15.69 -8.20
CA VAL A 453 19.29 15.63 -8.23
C VAL A 453 18.73 15.09 -6.91
N ALA A 454 19.34 14.04 -6.36
CA ALA A 454 18.93 13.52 -5.06
C ALA A 454 19.20 14.54 -3.95
N ALA A 455 20.36 15.20 -3.99
CA ALA A 455 20.70 16.25 -3.03
C ALA A 455 19.71 17.42 -3.07
N ALA A 456 19.32 17.89 -4.26
CA ALA A 456 18.31 18.94 -4.41
C ALA A 456 16.95 18.52 -3.86
N SER A 457 16.48 17.30 -4.18
CA SER A 457 15.22 16.79 -3.63
C SER A 457 15.28 16.66 -2.11
N THR A 458 16.40 16.20 -1.55
CA THR A 458 16.64 16.09 -0.11
C THR A 458 16.62 17.46 0.54
N ALA A 459 17.27 18.47 -0.05
CA ALA A 459 17.28 19.83 0.48
C ALA A 459 15.87 20.42 0.57
N ILE A 460 15.06 20.23 -0.47
CA ILE A 460 13.66 20.67 -0.48
C ILE A 460 12.84 19.94 0.59
N CYS A 461 13.02 18.62 0.73
CA CYS A 461 12.29 17.84 1.73
C CYS A 461 12.68 18.23 3.17
N LEU A 462 13.98 18.40 3.44
CA LEU A 462 14.46 18.81 4.76
C LEU A 462 14.02 20.24 5.10
N ALA A 463 14.08 21.16 4.12
CA ALA A 463 13.56 22.52 4.30
C ALA A 463 12.06 22.50 4.59
N GLY A 464 11.28 21.68 3.88
CA GLY A 464 9.84 21.51 4.15
C GLY A 464 9.56 20.95 5.55
N ILE A 465 10.34 19.96 6.02
CA ILE A 465 10.20 19.41 7.37
C ILE A 465 10.54 20.45 8.44
N TYR A 466 11.59 21.25 8.21
CA TYR A 466 11.97 22.35 9.09
C TYR A 466 10.87 23.41 9.17
N LEU A 467 10.32 23.85 8.02
CA LEU A 467 9.25 24.85 7.94
C LEU A 467 7.94 24.40 8.61
N MET A 468 7.71 23.10 8.73
CA MET A 468 6.53 22.54 9.41
C MET A 468 6.69 22.44 10.93
N ASP A 469 7.84 22.84 11.49
CA ASP A 469 8.16 22.75 12.93
C ASP A 469 7.89 21.36 13.51
N VAL A 470 8.31 20.31 12.79
CA VAL A 470 8.17 18.90 13.24
C VAL A 470 9.49 18.14 13.08
N TRP A 471 10.62 18.85 13.08
CA TRP A 471 11.95 18.29 12.80
C TRP A 471 12.31 17.11 13.70
N HIS A 472 12.22 17.28 15.01
CA HIS A 472 12.62 16.24 15.96
C HIS A 472 11.80 14.95 15.78
N ASN A 473 10.48 15.07 15.70
CA ASN A 473 9.58 13.94 15.46
C ASN A 473 9.81 13.31 14.07
N ALA A 474 10.17 14.12 13.07
CA ALA A 474 10.56 13.60 11.76
C ALA A 474 11.84 12.76 11.82
N MET A 475 12.84 13.16 12.61
CA MET A 475 14.08 12.38 12.80
C MET A 475 13.85 11.08 13.58
N ILE A 476 12.97 11.07 14.58
CA ILE A 476 12.55 9.83 15.27
C ILE A 476 11.85 8.89 14.27
N THR A 477 10.94 9.43 13.47
CA THR A 477 10.21 8.68 12.44
C THR A 477 11.14 8.10 11.39
N LEU A 478 12.10 8.91 10.91
CA LEU A 478 13.14 8.49 9.99
C LEU A 478 13.99 7.35 10.59
N THR A 479 14.33 7.44 11.87
CA THR A 479 15.07 6.38 12.58
C THR A 479 14.30 5.06 12.57
N MET A 480 13.05 5.07 13.04
CA MET A 480 12.21 3.86 13.06
C MET A 480 12.04 3.26 11.66
N THR A 481 11.85 4.13 10.67
CA THR A 481 11.71 3.73 9.27
C THR A 481 12.98 3.05 8.73
N LEU A 482 14.16 3.61 8.99
CA LEU A 482 15.43 3.04 8.54
C LEU A 482 15.72 1.70 9.23
N VAL A 483 15.47 1.60 10.54
CA VAL A 483 15.63 0.35 11.31
C VAL A 483 14.67 -0.73 10.80
N ALA A 484 13.38 -0.40 10.64
CA ALA A 484 12.39 -1.33 10.10
C ALA A 484 12.76 -1.78 8.67
N THR A 485 13.19 -0.87 7.81
CA THR A 485 13.62 -1.19 6.44
C THR A 485 14.85 -2.10 6.43
N LEU A 486 15.80 -1.89 7.34
CA LEU A 486 16.96 -2.76 7.50
C LEU A 486 16.55 -4.18 7.88
N LEU A 487 15.64 -4.32 8.86
CA LEU A 487 15.12 -5.63 9.30
C LEU A 487 14.33 -6.31 8.16
N VAL A 488 13.49 -5.56 7.44
CA VAL A 488 12.79 -6.05 6.24
C VAL A 488 13.76 -6.57 5.20
N MET A 489 14.83 -5.83 4.91
CA MET A 489 15.82 -6.25 3.92
C MET A 489 16.64 -7.46 4.37
N LEU A 490 16.95 -7.58 5.65
CA LEU A 490 17.58 -8.77 6.21
C LEU A 490 16.68 -10.00 5.99
N LEU A 491 15.41 -9.90 6.34
CA LEU A 491 14.43 -10.98 6.11
C LEU A 491 14.27 -11.26 4.61
N ALA A 492 14.19 -10.22 3.77
CA ALA A 492 14.05 -10.35 2.32
C ALA A 492 15.22 -11.08 1.67
N VAL A 493 16.45 -10.79 2.08
CA VAL A 493 17.64 -11.49 1.57
C VAL A 493 17.66 -12.93 2.06
N VAL A 494 17.40 -13.18 3.36
CA VAL A 494 17.46 -14.53 3.94
C VAL A 494 16.37 -15.43 3.34
N PHE A 495 15.10 -15.05 3.47
CA PHE A 495 13.98 -15.86 2.99
C PHE A 495 13.87 -15.82 1.47
N GLY A 496 14.18 -14.69 0.83
CA GLY A 496 14.11 -14.56 -0.63
C GLY A 496 15.13 -15.44 -1.33
N VAL A 497 16.39 -15.46 -0.87
CA VAL A 497 17.41 -16.36 -1.42
C VAL A 497 17.07 -17.83 -1.13
N TRP A 498 16.52 -18.14 0.06
CA TRP A 498 16.10 -19.50 0.39
C TRP A 498 14.97 -20.00 -0.53
N MET A 499 13.95 -19.17 -0.76
CA MET A 499 12.87 -19.44 -1.70
C MET A 499 13.37 -19.55 -3.15
N ALA A 500 14.35 -18.73 -3.54
CA ALA A 500 14.91 -18.78 -4.89
C ALA A 500 15.62 -20.11 -5.19
N ARG A 501 16.28 -20.69 -4.19
CA ARG A 501 17.09 -21.91 -4.35
C ARG A 501 16.33 -23.20 -4.06
N SER A 502 15.22 -23.15 -3.33
CA SER A 502 14.43 -24.33 -2.94
C SER A 502 12.98 -24.21 -3.41
N LYS A 503 12.60 -25.05 -4.38
CA LYS A 503 11.20 -25.18 -4.83
C LYS A 503 10.25 -25.54 -3.68
N ARG A 504 10.71 -26.34 -2.72
CA ARG A 504 9.94 -26.69 -1.52
C ARG A 504 9.73 -25.46 -0.62
N ALA A 505 10.77 -24.67 -0.38
CA ALA A 505 10.67 -23.46 0.44
C ALA A 505 9.74 -22.43 -0.21
N ASP A 506 9.87 -22.19 -1.51
CA ASP A 506 8.99 -21.28 -2.25
C ASP A 506 7.52 -21.74 -2.21
N GLY A 507 7.26 -23.03 -2.40
CA GLY A 507 5.91 -23.60 -2.34
C GLY A 507 5.24 -23.50 -0.96
N ILE A 508 6.01 -23.48 0.12
CA ILE A 508 5.49 -23.38 1.50
C ILE A 508 5.37 -21.91 1.93
N ILE A 509 6.40 -21.10 1.68
CA ILE A 509 6.50 -19.73 2.21
C ILE A 509 5.64 -18.77 1.39
N ARG A 510 5.62 -18.90 0.05
CA ARG A 510 4.91 -17.94 -0.81
C ARG A 510 3.43 -17.78 -0.45
N PRO A 511 2.64 -18.86 -0.21
CA PRO A 511 1.25 -18.71 0.24
C PRO A 511 1.09 -17.96 1.56
N VAL A 512 2.02 -18.13 2.51
CA VAL A 512 2.00 -17.39 3.79
C VAL A 512 2.25 -15.90 3.55
N LEU A 513 3.20 -15.58 2.67
CA LEU A 513 3.47 -14.19 2.27
C LEU A 513 2.34 -13.59 1.43
N ASP A 514 1.62 -14.39 0.64
CA ASP A 514 0.40 -13.96 -0.07
C ASP A 514 -0.71 -13.64 0.94
N ALA A 515 -0.97 -14.55 1.89
CA ALA A 515 -1.94 -14.32 2.95
C ALA A 515 -1.62 -13.06 3.76
N GLY A 516 -0.37 -12.89 4.21
CA GLY A 516 0.07 -11.72 4.98
C GLY A 516 -0.13 -10.38 4.26
N GLN A 517 -0.09 -10.35 2.93
CA GLN A 517 -0.35 -9.13 2.14
C GLN A 517 -1.85 -8.82 1.98
N THR A 518 -2.70 -9.82 2.15
CA THR A 518 -4.15 -9.65 2.01
C THR A 518 -4.85 -9.28 3.32
N LEU A 519 -4.20 -9.51 4.45
CA LEU A 519 -4.75 -9.15 5.76
C LEU A 519 -4.63 -7.64 6.00
N PRO A 520 -5.71 -6.97 6.47
CA PRO A 520 -5.64 -5.57 6.86
C PRO A 520 -4.58 -5.35 7.95
N PRO A 521 -3.85 -4.22 7.93
CA PRO A 521 -2.75 -3.97 8.86
C PRO A 521 -3.08 -4.13 10.35
N PHE A 522 -4.29 -3.75 10.72
CA PHE A 522 -4.76 -3.76 12.10
C PHE A 522 -4.96 -5.18 12.65
N VAL A 523 -5.17 -6.18 11.78
CA VAL A 523 -5.40 -7.57 12.21
C VAL A 523 -4.13 -8.17 12.81
N TYR A 524 -2.97 -7.97 12.18
CA TYR A 524 -1.70 -8.48 12.72
C TYR A 524 -1.04 -7.53 13.73
N LEU A 525 -1.45 -6.25 13.79
CA LEU A 525 -0.92 -5.29 14.76
C LEU A 525 -1.17 -5.71 16.21
N ILE A 526 -2.30 -6.36 16.46
CA ILE A 526 -2.77 -6.66 17.82
C ILE A 526 -1.99 -7.81 18.46
N PRO A 527 -1.75 -8.95 17.78
CA PRO A 527 -0.81 -9.95 18.28
C PRO A 527 0.60 -9.39 18.51
N VAL A 528 1.08 -8.50 17.64
CA VAL A 528 2.40 -7.84 17.81
C VAL A 528 2.40 -6.95 19.06
N LEU A 529 1.32 -6.21 19.30
CA LEU A 529 1.12 -5.41 20.51
C LEU A 529 1.01 -6.28 21.77
N GLY A 530 0.32 -7.41 21.70
CA GLY A 530 0.26 -8.37 22.80
C GLY A 530 1.62 -8.98 23.14
N LEU A 531 2.48 -9.22 22.14
CA LEU A 531 3.82 -9.80 22.34
C LEU A 531 4.87 -8.80 22.85
N PHE A 532 4.79 -7.53 22.47
CA PHE A 532 5.85 -6.56 22.74
C PHE A 532 5.40 -5.34 23.55
N GLY A 533 4.11 -5.23 23.87
CA GLY A 533 3.52 -4.06 24.53
C GLY A 533 3.50 -2.80 23.64
N PRO A 534 3.01 -1.65 24.13
CA PRO A 534 2.98 -0.41 23.37
C PRO A 534 4.35 0.27 23.37
N THR A 535 5.21 -0.05 22.39
CA THR A 535 6.58 0.48 22.31
C THR A 535 6.99 0.88 20.87
N ARG A 536 8.07 1.66 20.75
CA ARG A 536 8.69 1.96 19.44
C ARG A 536 9.13 0.71 18.70
N PHE A 537 9.60 -0.31 19.42
CA PHE A 537 9.96 -1.59 18.84
C PHE A 537 8.75 -2.31 18.25
N THR A 538 7.62 -2.28 18.95
CA THR A 538 6.34 -2.85 18.49
C THR A 538 5.88 -2.21 17.18
N ALA A 539 5.97 -0.88 17.08
CA ALA A 539 5.68 -0.16 15.85
C ALA A 539 6.59 -0.59 14.68
N ILE A 540 7.88 -0.77 14.94
CA ILE A 540 8.85 -1.29 13.97
C ILE A 540 8.48 -2.71 13.54
N MET A 541 8.17 -3.60 14.48
CA MET A 541 7.81 -4.99 14.18
C MET A 541 6.51 -5.09 13.38
N ALA A 542 5.52 -4.26 13.68
CA ALA A 542 4.29 -4.20 12.89
C ALA A 542 4.56 -3.74 11.45
N ALA A 543 5.44 -2.75 11.25
CA ALA A 543 5.89 -2.32 9.93
C ALA A 543 6.69 -3.42 9.19
N VAL A 544 7.53 -4.18 9.91
CA VAL A 544 8.28 -5.31 9.35
C VAL A 544 7.33 -6.42 8.87
N VAL A 545 6.33 -6.79 9.67
CA VAL A 545 5.34 -7.82 9.29
C VAL A 545 4.58 -7.42 8.02
N TYR A 546 4.27 -6.13 7.87
CA TYR A 546 3.60 -5.61 6.66
C TYR A 546 4.51 -5.59 5.43
N ALA A 547 5.74 -5.12 5.59
CA ALA A 547 6.64 -4.79 4.47
C ALA A 547 7.53 -5.97 4.05
N ALA A 548 7.76 -6.96 4.92
CA ALA A 548 8.60 -8.11 4.60
C ALA A 548 8.05 -8.97 3.45
N PRO A 549 6.75 -9.32 3.39
CA PRO A 549 6.22 -10.15 2.31
C PRO A 549 6.52 -9.65 0.89
N PRO A 550 6.25 -8.38 0.51
CA PRO A 550 6.56 -7.91 -0.84
C PRO A 550 8.06 -7.87 -1.11
N ALA A 551 8.87 -7.46 -0.12
CA ALA A 551 10.32 -7.42 -0.26
C ALA A 551 10.92 -8.84 -0.46
N ILE A 552 10.49 -9.83 0.33
CA ILE A 552 10.93 -11.23 0.22
C ILE A 552 10.63 -11.79 -1.19
N LYS A 553 9.41 -11.56 -1.71
CA LYS A 553 9.02 -12.03 -3.05
C LYS A 553 9.87 -11.38 -4.14
N LEU A 554 10.09 -10.07 -4.07
CA LEU A 554 10.92 -9.34 -5.03
C LEU A 554 12.36 -9.84 -5.07
N VAL A 555 12.95 -10.13 -3.89
CA VAL A 555 14.30 -10.72 -3.83
C VAL A 555 14.30 -12.15 -4.37
N ALA A 556 13.32 -12.98 -4.00
CA ALA A 556 13.21 -14.35 -4.48
C ALA A 556 13.14 -14.39 -6.02
N ASP A 557 12.26 -13.58 -6.60
CA ASP A 557 12.04 -13.54 -8.05
C ASP A 557 13.24 -12.95 -8.78
N GLY A 558 13.89 -11.92 -8.21
CA GLY A 558 15.13 -11.36 -8.75
C GLY A 558 16.30 -12.33 -8.77
N VAL A 559 16.47 -13.14 -7.71
CA VAL A 559 17.53 -14.16 -7.63
C VAL A 559 17.24 -15.33 -8.58
N LYS A 560 15.98 -15.73 -8.75
CA LYS A 560 15.56 -16.76 -9.72
C LYS A 560 15.79 -16.34 -11.18
N GLN A 561 15.78 -15.04 -11.48
CA GLN A 561 16.00 -14.51 -12.84
C GLN A 561 17.47 -14.49 -13.25
N VAL A 562 18.42 -14.76 -12.34
CA VAL A 562 19.84 -14.87 -12.68
C VAL A 562 20.05 -16.06 -13.61
N SER A 563 20.80 -15.85 -14.70
CA SER A 563 20.99 -16.86 -15.74
C SER A 563 21.52 -18.19 -15.17
N PRO A 564 20.87 -19.33 -15.47
CA PRO A 564 21.37 -20.64 -15.08
C PRO A 564 22.79 -20.90 -15.58
N THR A 565 23.11 -20.45 -16.80
CA THR A 565 24.44 -20.62 -17.40
C THR A 565 25.55 -19.93 -16.62
N THR A 566 25.26 -18.77 -16.01
CA THR A 566 26.24 -18.06 -15.18
C THR A 566 26.45 -18.77 -13.85
N VAL A 567 25.41 -19.37 -13.28
CA VAL A 567 25.49 -20.17 -12.06
C VAL A 567 26.26 -21.47 -12.31
N GLU A 568 26.01 -22.14 -13.44
CA GLU A 568 26.75 -23.33 -13.87
C GLU A 568 28.22 -23.03 -14.12
N ALA A 569 28.53 -21.91 -14.80
CA ALA A 569 29.92 -21.47 -15.01
C ALA A 569 30.65 -21.20 -13.68
N ALA A 570 29.99 -20.56 -12.71
CA ALA A 570 30.56 -20.33 -11.39
C ALA A 570 30.79 -21.65 -10.63
N THR A 571 29.88 -22.61 -10.77
CA THR A 571 30.00 -23.94 -10.18
C THR A 571 31.16 -24.72 -10.80
N ALA A 572 31.30 -24.68 -12.13
CA ALA A 572 32.41 -25.29 -12.86
C ALA A 572 33.77 -24.66 -12.50
N ALA A 573 33.79 -23.36 -12.14
CA ALA A 573 34.96 -22.67 -11.61
C ALA A 573 35.26 -22.99 -10.13
N GLY A 574 34.58 -23.95 -9.51
CA GLY A 574 34.81 -24.39 -8.14
C GLY A 574 34.16 -23.52 -7.06
N SER A 575 33.21 -22.64 -7.41
CA SER A 575 32.52 -21.80 -6.43
C SER A 575 31.58 -22.64 -5.56
N ASN A 576 31.70 -22.50 -4.24
CA ASN A 576 30.76 -23.12 -3.31
C ASN A 576 29.41 -22.37 -3.28
N ALA A 577 28.39 -22.96 -2.64
CA ALA A 577 27.04 -22.38 -2.59
C ALA A 577 27.00 -20.95 -2.03
N TRP A 578 27.80 -20.64 -1.01
CA TRP A 578 27.86 -19.30 -0.43
C TRP A 578 28.55 -18.30 -1.36
N GLN A 579 29.60 -18.72 -2.06
CA GLN A 579 30.27 -17.90 -3.08
C GLN A 579 29.36 -17.63 -4.28
N ILE A 580 28.57 -18.61 -4.72
CA ILE A 580 27.56 -18.41 -5.76
C ILE A 580 26.52 -17.37 -5.31
N ILE A 581 26.01 -17.48 -4.09
CA ILE A 581 25.04 -16.51 -3.56
C ILE A 581 25.66 -15.11 -3.47
N SER A 582 26.78 -14.98 -2.77
CA SER A 582 27.37 -13.68 -2.42
C SER A 582 28.09 -12.99 -3.58
N LYS A 583 28.72 -13.75 -4.50
CA LYS A 583 29.54 -13.20 -5.59
C LYS A 583 28.86 -13.21 -6.95
N VAL A 584 27.82 -14.01 -7.16
CA VAL A 584 27.15 -14.13 -8.46
C VAL A 584 25.69 -13.70 -8.37
N GLN A 585 24.88 -14.42 -7.58
CA GLN A 585 23.43 -14.20 -7.57
C GLN A 585 23.03 -12.85 -6.99
N LEU A 586 23.50 -12.48 -5.79
CA LEU A 586 23.14 -11.19 -5.18
C LEU A 586 23.66 -9.98 -5.98
N PRO A 587 24.91 -9.97 -6.48
CA PRO A 587 25.38 -8.87 -7.32
C PRO A 587 24.60 -8.73 -8.64
N MET A 588 24.22 -9.85 -9.29
CA MET A 588 23.43 -9.81 -10.53
C MET A 588 21.96 -9.45 -10.27
N ALA A 589 21.40 -9.82 -9.11
CA ALA A 589 20.05 -9.46 -8.69
C ALA A 589 19.94 -8.08 -8.02
N ARG A 590 21.00 -7.24 -8.10
CA ARG A 590 21.05 -5.95 -7.40
C ARG A 590 19.91 -5.00 -7.73
N SER A 591 19.44 -4.98 -8.99
CA SER A 591 18.27 -4.17 -9.38
C SER A 591 17.02 -4.59 -8.61
N SER A 592 16.82 -5.89 -8.42
CA SER A 592 15.70 -6.45 -7.66
C SER A 592 15.85 -6.21 -6.16
N LEU A 593 17.07 -6.28 -5.62
CA LEU A 593 17.36 -5.94 -4.22
C LEU A 593 17.06 -4.47 -3.93
N VAL A 594 17.42 -3.55 -4.83
CA VAL A 594 17.12 -2.13 -4.64
C VAL A 594 15.63 -1.85 -4.81
N LEU A 595 14.96 -2.52 -5.76
CA LEU A 595 13.51 -2.45 -5.88
C LEU A 595 12.81 -2.96 -4.61
N ALA A 596 13.27 -4.08 -4.04
CA ALA A 596 12.78 -4.64 -2.79
C ALA A 596 13.01 -3.69 -1.61
N ALA A 597 14.17 -3.04 -1.55
CA ALA A 597 14.47 -2.03 -0.52
C ALA A 597 13.55 -0.81 -0.63
N ASN A 598 13.33 -0.30 -1.85
CA ASN A 598 12.45 0.83 -2.07
C ASN A 598 10.99 0.50 -1.73
N GLN A 599 10.51 -0.67 -2.16
CA GLN A 599 9.16 -1.12 -1.84
C GLN A 599 9.00 -1.36 -0.34
N GLY A 600 9.91 -2.11 0.28
CA GLY A 600 9.91 -2.36 1.72
C GLY A 600 9.88 -1.06 2.52
N LEU A 601 10.71 -0.08 2.13
CA LEU A 601 10.72 1.26 2.72
C LEU A 601 9.36 1.98 2.59
N LEU A 602 8.74 2.01 1.40
CA LEU A 602 7.45 2.66 1.19
C LEU A 602 6.32 1.98 1.99
N TYR A 603 6.34 0.65 2.10
CA TYR A 603 5.40 -0.10 2.95
C TYR A 603 5.63 0.19 4.44
N VAL A 604 6.88 0.29 4.89
CA VAL A 604 7.21 0.70 6.26
C VAL A 604 6.69 2.12 6.55
N LEU A 605 6.93 3.08 5.64
CA LEU A 605 6.45 4.45 5.79
C LEU A 605 4.91 4.54 5.84
N SER A 606 4.24 3.72 5.04
CA SER A 606 2.78 3.62 5.07
C SER A 606 2.24 3.14 6.42
N MET A 607 3.07 2.41 7.19
CA MET A 607 2.73 1.92 8.52
C MET A 607 3.11 2.88 9.65
N VAL A 608 3.81 3.99 9.39
CA VAL A 608 4.27 4.93 10.43
C VAL A 608 3.12 5.45 11.29
N VAL A 609 2.00 5.83 10.67
CA VAL A 609 0.86 6.39 11.39
C VAL A 609 0.19 5.34 12.28
N ILE A 610 0.06 4.11 11.78
CA ILE A 610 -0.48 2.98 12.54
C ILE A 610 0.48 2.60 13.68
N GLY A 611 1.78 2.61 13.44
CA GLY A 611 2.80 2.38 14.48
C GLY A 611 2.77 3.45 15.57
N GLY A 612 2.47 4.71 15.21
CA GLY A 612 2.28 5.81 16.17
C GLY A 612 1.20 5.53 17.23
N LEU A 613 0.13 4.82 16.86
CA LEU A 613 -0.96 4.43 17.76
C LEU A 613 -0.56 3.37 18.78
N VAL A 614 0.48 2.60 18.49
CA VAL A 614 0.88 1.41 19.24
C VAL A 614 2.18 1.65 20.01
N GLY A 615 2.44 2.92 20.34
CA GLY A 615 3.62 3.33 21.12
C GLY A 615 4.84 3.71 20.29
N GLY A 616 4.71 3.82 18.96
CA GLY A 616 5.74 4.38 18.07
C GLY A 616 6.02 5.87 18.31
N GLY A 617 5.00 6.63 18.72
CA GLY A 617 5.13 8.07 18.95
C GLY A 617 5.41 8.87 17.66
N ALA A 618 6.10 10.01 17.83
CA ALA A 618 6.61 10.85 16.75
C ALA A 618 5.53 11.32 15.75
N LEU A 619 5.87 11.45 14.46
CA LEU A 619 4.94 11.98 13.44
C LEU A 619 3.66 11.14 13.34
N GLY A 620 3.77 9.81 13.47
CA GLY A 620 2.61 8.94 13.41
C GLY A 620 1.59 9.25 14.51
N TYR A 621 2.06 9.49 15.72
CA TYR A 621 1.22 9.93 16.83
C TYR A 621 0.62 11.32 16.60
N ASP A 622 1.43 12.29 16.15
CA ASP A 622 0.96 13.66 15.88
C ASP A 622 -0.18 13.68 14.84
N VAL A 623 -0.08 12.87 13.79
CA VAL A 623 -1.13 12.72 12.76
C VAL A 623 -2.44 12.24 13.38
N VAL A 624 -2.43 11.14 14.12
CA VAL A 624 -3.67 10.59 14.69
C VAL A 624 -4.24 11.50 15.78
N PHE A 625 -3.39 12.01 16.64
CA PHE A 625 -3.80 12.91 17.71
C PHE A 625 -4.41 14.21 17.14
N GLY A 626 -3.80 14.78 16.10
CA GLY A 626 -4.31 15.95 15.40
C GLY A 626 -5.67 15.76 14.73
N PHE A 627 -6.04 14.53 14.38
CA PHE A 627 -7.39 14.22 13.87
C PHE A 627 -8.40 14.06 14.99
N SER A 628 -7.98 13.43 16.10
CA SER A 628 -8.88 13.20 17.24
C SER A 628 -9.21 14.48 18.02
N ARG A 629 -8.35 15.51 17.95
CA ARG A 629 -8.52 16.77 18.68
C ARG A 629 -8.43 17.96 17.75
N GLY A 630 -9.53 18.70 17.61
CA GLY A 630 -9.62 19.87 16.73
C GLY A 630 -8.49 20.89 16.95
N GLU A 631 -8.11 21.18 18.19
CA GLU A 631 -7.04 22.15 18.48
C GLU A 631 -5.64 21.74 17.96
N MET A 632 -5.44 20.46 17.63
CA MET A 632 -4.17 19.88 17.21
C MET A 632 -4.12 19.57 15.70
N PHE A 633 -5.17 19.94 14.95
CA PHE A 633 -5.28 19.63 13.53
C PHE A 633 -4.10 20.17 12.71
N GLY A 634 -3.68 21.40 12.95
CA GLY A 634 -2.55 22.02 12.25
C GLY A 634 -1.25 21.24 12.43
N LYS A 635 -0.96 20.79 13.67
CA LYS A 635 0.19 19.93 13.97
C LYS A 635 0.05 18.56 13.29
N GLY A 636 -1.14 17.96 13.32
CA GLY A 636 -1.40 16.69 12.64
C GLY A 636 -1.22 16.76 11.12
N LEU A 637 -1.67 17.85 10.49
CA LEU A 637 -1.50 18.09 9.07
C LEU A 637 -0.03 18.35 8.71
N ALA A 638 0.68 19.13 9.52
CA ALA A 638 2.12 19.35 9.39
C ALA A 638 2.91 18.04 9.49
N ALA A 639 2.55 17.19 10.46
CA ALA A 639 3.16 15.87 10.63
C ALA A 639 2.89 14.94 9.43
N ALA A 640 1.65 14.93 8.93
CA ALA A 640 1.28 14.18 7.73
C ALA A 640 2.11 14.61 6.51
N PHE A 641 2.26 15.92 6.31
CA PHE A 641 3.09 16.47 5.24
C PHE A 641 4.56 16.07 5.40
N ALA A 642 5.10 16.11 6.62
CA ALA A 642 6.45 15.67 6.91
C ALA A 642 6.69 14.18 6.61
N ILE A 643 5.71 13.30 6.87
CA ILE A 643 5.80 11.87 6.49
C ILE A 643 5.91 11.73 4.96
N VAL A 644 5.14 12.49 4.18
CA VAL A 644 5.25 12.49 2.71
C VAL A 644 6.64 12.97 2.27
N LEU A 645 7.15 14.06 2.86
CA LEU A 645 8.48 14.58 2.53
C LEU A 645 9.58 13.55 2.86
N LEU A 646 9.48 12.84 3.98
CA LEU A 646 10.38 11.74 4.30
C LEU A 646 10.31 10.62 3.24
N GLY A 647 9.10 10.24 2.82
CA GLY A 647 8.91 9.24 1.76
C GLY A 647 9.51 9.65 0.42
N ILE A 648 9.24 10.88 -0.03
CA ILE A 648 9.83 11.43 -1.26
C ILE A 648 11.35 11.48 -1.14
N MET A 649 11.88 11.96 -0.02
CA MET A 649 13.33 12.03 0.21
C MET A 649 13.98 10.65 0.08
N LEU A 650 13.44 9.65 0.77
CA LEU A 650 14.02 8.32 0.81
C LEU A 650 13.85 7.55 -0.51
N ASP A 651 12.71 7.71 -1.20
CA ASP A 651 12.49 7.15 -2.54
C ASP A 651 13.50 7.73 -3.55
N ARG A 652 13.65 9.06 -3.58
CA ARG A 652 14.59 9.72 -4.50
C ARG A 652 16.04 9.30 -4.25
N ILE A 653 16.45 9.18 -2.99
CA ILE A 653 17.80 8.69 -2.63
C ILE A 653 17.98 7.25 -3.12
N THR A 654 17.03 6.37 -2.84
CA THR A 654 17.12 4.93 -3.13
C THR A 654 17.11 4.64 -4.64
N VAL A 655 16.16 5.22 -5.37
CA VAL A 655 16.02 5.03 -6.82
C VAL A 655 17.24 5.56 -7.57
N ARG A 656 17.76 6.74 -7.20
CA ARG A 656 18.93 7.34 -7.87
C ARG A 656 20.22 6.60 -7.53
N ALA A 657 20.35 6.07 -6.31
CA ALA A 657 21.47 5.19 -5.97
C ALA A 657 21.47 3.91 -6.84
N ALA A 658 20.28 3.39 -7.17
CA ALA A 658 20.10 2.23 -8.04
C ALA A 658 20.59 2.48 -9.48
N THR A 659 20.07 3.54 -10.13
CA THR A 659 20.34 3.81 -11.55
C THR A 659 21.81 4.12 -11.80
N LYS A 660 22.43 4.90 -10.91
CA LYS A 660 23.84 5.27 -11.01
C LYS A 660 24.78 4.06 -10.88
N SER A 661 24.37 3.03 -10.15
CA SER A 661 25.12 1.77 -10.07
C SER A 661 25.08 0.97 -11.37
N MET A 662 23.97 1.01 -12.11
CA MET A 662 23.83 0.30 -13.39
C MET A 662 24.70 0.95 -14.47
N ASP A 663 24.75 2.29 -14.52
CA ASP A 663 25.60 3.03 -15.46
C ASP A 663 27.09 2.78 -15.25
N PHE A 664 27.53 2.63 -13.99
CA PHE A 664 28.93 2.33 -13.69
C PHE A 664 29.36 0.98 -14.28
N ASN A 665 28.52 -0.05 -14.17
CA ASN A 665 28.84 -1.38 -14.69
C ASN A 665 28.92 -1.35 -16.23
N THR A 666 28.00 -0.66 -16.89
CA THR A 666 27.98 -0.52 -18.36
C THR A 666 29.24 0.18 -18.90
N LYS A 667 29.72 1.21 -18.20
CA LYS A 667 30.97 1.91 -18.54
C LYS A 667 32.21 1.06 -18.24
N HIS A 668 32.21 0.31 -17.14
CA HIS A 668 33.34 -0.55 -16.75
C HIS A 668 33.48 -1.79 -17.64
N THR A 669 32.37 -2.40 -18.07
CA THR A 669 32.38 -3.48 -19.06
C THR A 669 32.86 -2.98 -20.42
N ARG A 670 32.46 -1.77 -20.84
CA ARG A 670 32.99 -1.13 -22.07
C ARG A 670 34.47 -0.78 -21.99
N SER A 671 35.01 -0.45 -20.81
CA SER A 671 36.44 -0.17 -20.66
C SER A 671 37.29 -1.45 -20.65
N LEU A 672 36.76 -2.57 -20.14
CA LEU A 672 37.41 -3.88 -20.21
C LEU A 672 37.43 -4.45 -21.62
N LEU A 673 36.36 -4.27 -22.40
CA LEU A 673 36.28 -4.67 -23.81
C LEU A 673 37.10 -3.78 -24.77
N ARG A 674 37.61 -2.63 -24.30
CA ARG A 674 38.45 -1.71 -25.08
C ARG A 674 39.95 -1.87 -24.85
N ARG A 675 40.37 -2.81 -23.99
CA ARG A 675 41.79 -3.15 -23.91
C ARG A 675 42.14 -3.98 -25.16
N PRO A 676 43.04 -3.51 -26.05
CA PRO A 676 43.55 -4.37 -27.09
C PRO A 676 44.20 -5.58 -26.41
N VAL A 677 43.75 -6.78 -26.76
CA VAL A 677 44.48 -8.00 -26.45
C VAL A 677 45.78 -7.89 -27.24
N SER A 678 46.88 -7.55 -26.57
CA SER A 678 48.20 -7.70 -27.14
C SER A 678 48.46 -9.21 -27.26
N ILE A 679 48.25 -9.74 -28.45
CA ILE A 679 48.87 -11.01 -28.89
C ILE A 679 50.26 -10.67 -29.38
#